data_AF-A0A3Q3K961-F1
#
_entry.id   AF-A0A3Q3K961-F1
#
_cell.length_a   1.000
_cell.length_b   1.000
_cell.length_c   1.000
_cell.angle_alpha   90.00
_cell.angle_beta   90.00
_cell.angle_gamma   90.00
#
_symmetry.space_group_name_H-M   'P 1'
#
loop_
_entity.id
_entity.type
_entity.pdbx_description
1 polymer ?
#
loop_
_entity_poly.entity_id
_entity_poly.type
_entity_poly.pdbx_seq_one_letter_code
_entity_poly.pdbx_strand_id
1 'polypeptide(L)'
;TEILFVTIPVVCVVLEGGPGTLDTIYSAMLNGTPCVVLEGSGRIADVIAHVARSPEIPVTIDIIRNLMKTFFAQTYDTFNDPEIKEWTKMVCKKKRKTLTSADQFPNFCSSKTNESLGVEYWKSQLELAIAWNRVDLAKTEIFTEESQWESSELHWAMRSALVGNKPQFVRLLLETGVSVRDFLQDEQTLIYENLARTINYSINANTVLYFFLYQSENKAQRDPCRDLFLWAVIQNNKELAEIAWEQCTDCMCAALVASKILKKMAEEGSDADEAKDMQALASHYEKHAIGVFSECHSSDQERAQKLLVRASPFWGRTTCLRLALEADDKSFVAQSGVQVLLTQIWCGELSVDNPVWRVMFCMVFFPLIYTGFLPTNRRLKPLGCWSRLVSLYSSPQVKFYWNIVFYFAFLLLFAVVLTTDFQATPSAGELLLYICLFSLVCEEVRQVRDGTRMYIKDLWNILDVLSILLFVIGFAFRLTSELFYAGKILLCIDFVVFCLRLMAIFTISRTLGPKIIIVKKMVRGLYTNVPYLIIFGNFPTDIDKIQFDINSCSTNGTDPLKPKCPVLNEDQTPAFPEWLTIIMLCVYFLDADVVLFSLLYFTFQVVQDNTDIIWKFQRYELIKEYHSRPAAPPPFIILSHLYLVLCRRPIGYFCLLNHLRHCKDTMLLLLSTQFSSMSRC
;
A
#
# COMPACT_ATOMS: atom_id res chain seq x y z
N THR A 1 20.64 16.20 26.49
CA THR A 1 20.57 17.28 25.48
C THR A 1 21.89 18.04 25.47
N GLU A 2 22.94 17.42 24.91
CA GLU A 2 24.11 18.16 24.46
C GLU A 2 23.85 18.50 22.99
N ILE A 3 23.12 19.60 22.75
CA ILE A 3 23.23 20.26 21.47
C ILE A 3 24.59 20.95 21.56
N LEU A 4 25.63 20.34 21.00
CA LEU A 4 26.93 20.98 20.89
C LEU A 4 26.71 22.29 20.14
N PHE A 5 26.80 23.41 20.87
CA PHE A 5 26.74 24.75 20.30
C PHE A 5 28.04 24.99 19.55
N VAL A 6 28.10 24.52 18.31
CA VAL A 6 29.15 24.94 17.38
C VAL A 6 28.94 26.42 17.10
N THR A 7 29.99 27.21 17.25
CA THR A 7 29.99 28.61 16.86
C THR A 7 29.77 28.69 15.36
N ILE A 8 28.75 29.44 14.93
CA ILE A 8 28.44 29.61 13.50
C ILE A 8 29.70 30.14 12.80
N PRO A 9 30.28 29.41 11.82
CA PRO A 9 31.49 29.85 11.16
C PRO A 9 31.18 31.10 10.34
N VAL A 10 31.91 32.18 10.63
CA VAL A 10 31.79 33.43 9.89
C VAL A 10 32.94 33.50 8.90
N VAL A 11 32.64 33.82 7.64
CA VAL A 11 33.63 34.04 6.59
C VAL A 11 33.42 35.42 6.01
N CYS A 12 34.49 36.19 5.83
CA CYS A 12 34.46 37.47 5.15
C CYS A 12 34.73 37.26 3.66
N VAL A 13 33.82 37.65 2.78
CA VAL A 13 34.01 37.54 1.32
C VAL A 13 34.30 38.92 0.76
N VAL A 14 35.39 39.04 0.02
CA VAL A 14 35.86 40.29 -0.58
C VAL A 14 35.60 40.24 -2.08
N LEU A 15 34.67 41.10 -2.52
CA LEU A 15 34.29 41.34 -3.91
C LEU A 15 34.67 42.78 -4.24
N GLU A 16 35.61 42.98 -5.17
CA GLU A 16 36.23 44.29 -5.36
C GLU A 16 36.71 44.90 -4.02
N GLY A 17 37.08 46.16 -4.03
CA GLY A 17 37.24 46.91 -2.78
C GLY A 17 38.05 48.17 -2.95
N GLY A 18 37.80 49.10 -2.04
CA GLY A 18 38.52 50.35 -1.93
C GLY A 18 39.61 50.30 -0.85
N PRO A 19 40.24 51.44 -0.55
CA PRO A 19 41.26 51.57 0.50
C PRO A 19 40.84 50.97 1.86
N GLY A 20 39.65 51.32 2.36
CA GLY A 20 39.14 50.85 3.66
C GLY A 20 38.71 49.38 3.69
N THR A 21 38.62 48.70 2.54
CA THR A 21 38.34 47.26 2.49
C THR A 21 39.52 46.47 3.04
N LEU A 22 40.75 46.95 2.88
CA LEU A 22 41.95 46.28 3.37
C LEU A 22 42.05 46.33 4.91
N ASP A 23 41.63 47.43 5.52
CA ASP A 23 41.51 47.56 6.98
C ASP A 23 40.42 46.64 7.55
N THR A 24 39.33 46.48 6.80
CA THR A 24 38.23 45.56 7.15
C THR A 24 38.70 44.10 7.09
N ILE A 25 39.47 43.73 6.06
CA ILE A 25 40.09 42.40 5.95
C ILE A 25 41.06 42.18 7.11
N TYR A 26 41.90 43.17 7.41
CA TYR A 26 42.90 43.07 8.47
C TYR A 26 42.25 42.92 9.85
N SER A 27 41.21 43.69 10.14
CA SER A 27 40.44 43.59 11.40
C SER A 27 39.68 42.26 11.50
N ALA A 28 39.06 41.78 10.42
CA ALA A 28 38.44 40.45 10.37
C ALA A 28 39.46 39.34 10.66
N MET A 29 40.66 39.41 10.07
CA MET A 29 41.72 38.44 10.32
C MET A 29 42.36 38.55 11.72
N LEU A 30 42.24 39.70 12.41
CA LEU A 30 42.67 39.83 13.81
C LEU A 30 41.68 39.15 14.75
N ASN A 31 40.40 39.18 14.41
CA ASN A 31 39.33 38.52 15.16
C ASN A 31 39.24 37.01 14.89
N GLY A 32 40.13 36.46 14.05
CA GLY A 32 40.14 35.04 13.70
C GLY A 32 39.13 34.65 12.61
N THR A 33 38.47 35.62 11.98
CA THR A 33 37.55 35.38 10.86
C THR A 33 38.36 35.17 9.57
N PRO A 34 38.20 34.04 8.87
CA PRO A 34 38.83 33.83 7.58
C PRO A 34 38.25 34.76 6.50
N CYS A 35 39.10 35.26 5.61
CA CYS A 35 38.72 36.12 4.48
C CYS A 35 38.97 35.40 3.15
N VAL A 36 37.97 35.36 2.27
CA VAL A 36 38.09 34.82 0.91
C VAL A 36 38.04 35.96 -0.10
N VAL A 37 39.02 35.98 -1.00
CA VAL A 37 39.20 37.04 -1.99
C VAL A 37 38.92 36.47 -3.37
N LEU A 38 37.93 37.05 -4.06
CA LEU A 38 37.51 36.59 -5.38
C LEU A 38 38.38 37.23 -6.45
N GLU A 39 39.16 36.40 -7.12
CA GLU A 39 40.03 36.82 -8.22
C GLU A 39 39.23 37.11 -9.50
N GLY A 40 39.59 38.18 -10.19
CA GLY A 40 38.88 38.68 -11.37
C GLY A 40 37.71 39.60 -11.00
N SER A 41 37.51 39.90 -9.71
CA SER A 41 36.49 40.85 -9.29
C SER A 41 36.93 42.30 -9.48
N GLY A 42 38.24 42.61 -9.47
CA GLY A 42 38.77 43.96 -9.71
C GLY A 42 39.32 44.67 -8.47
N ARG A 43 40.01 45.81 -8.68
CA ARG A 43 40.55 46.71 -7.64
C ARG A 43 41.44 45.98 -6.61
N ILE A 44 41.16 46.12 -5.30
CA ILE A 44 42.00 45.58 -4.21
C ILE A 44 42.00 44.05 -4.16
N ALA A 45 40.89 43.42 -4.56
CA ALA A 45 40.75 41.97 -4.52
C ALA A 45 41.74 41.29 -5.48
N ASP A 46 41.93 41.85 -6.67
CA ASP A 46 42.88 41.33 -7.67
C ASP A 46 44.33 41.63 -7.29
N VAL A 47 44.60 42.78 -6.69
CA VAL A 47 45.92 43.10 -6.13
C VAL A 47 46.31 42.05 -5.08
N ILE A 48 45.39 41.71 -4.18
CA ILE A 48 45.60 40.71 -3.14
C ILE A 48 45.73 39.29 -3.74
N ALA A 49 44.88 38.92 -4.70
CA ALA A 49 44.93 37.62 -5.37
C ALA A 49 46.24 37.40 -6.16
N HIS A 50 46.73 38.43 -6.85
CA HIS A 50 47.99 38.38 -7.60
C HIS A 50 49.20 38.25 -6.68
N VAL A 51 49.18 38.93 -5.53
CA VAL A 51 50.21 38.80 -4.50
C VAL A 51 50.17 37.42 -3.83
N ALA A 52 48.98 36.81 -3.67
CA ALA A 52 48.82 35.48 -3.11
C ALA A 52 49.42 34.37 -3.99
N ARG A 53 49.36 34.52 -5.32
CA ARG A 53 49.90 33.55 -6.30
C ARG A 53 51.42 33.50 -6.41
N SER A 54 52.14 34.47 -5.84
CA SER A 54 53.60 34.57 -5.96
C SER A 54 54.31 34.15 -4.66
N PRO A 55 54.41 32.84 -4.37
CA PRO A 55 54.93 32.35 -3.08
C PRO A 55 56.40 32.71 -2.84
N GLU A 56 57.22 32.81 -3.89
CA GLU A 56 58.69 32.84 -3.77
C GLU A 56 59.33 34.24 -3.87
N ILE A 57 58.59 35.27 -4.28
CA ILE A 57 59.15 36.62 -4.51
C ILE A 57 58.91 37.51 -3.27
N PRO A 58 59.91 38.24 -2.74
CA PRO A 58 59.69 39.28 -1.74
C PRO A 58 58.85 40.39 -2.38
N VAL A 59 57.68 40.64 -1.80
CA VAL A 59 56.77 41.66 -2.31
C VAL A 59 57.40 43.02 -2.06
N THR A 60 57.96 43.63 -3.11
CA THR A 60 58.51 44.98 -3.09
C THR A 60 57.40 46.00 -3.34
N ILE A 61 57.58 47.20 -2.78
CA ILE A 61 56.63 48.32 -2.91
C ILE A 61 56.36 48.63 -4.40
N ASP A 62 57.36 48.44 -5.28
CA ASP A 62 57.25 48.71 -6.71
C ASP A 62 56.31 47.74 -7.44
N ILE A 63 56.26 46.46 -7.01
CA ILE A 63 55.34 45.46 -7.56
C ILE A 63 53.90 45.81 -7.19
N ILE A 64 53.65 46.15 -5.92
CA ILE A 64 52.31 46.58 -5.48
C ILE A 64 51.93 47.88 -6.18
N ARG A 65 52.86 48.82 -6.35
CA ARG A 65 52.59 50.09 -7.04
C ARG A 65 52.16 49.88 -8.49
N ASN A 66 52.83 48.96 -9.19
CA ASN A 66 52.45 48.61 -10.57
C ASN A 66 51.07 47.94 -10.61
N LEU A 67 50.78 47.00 -9.71
CA LEU A 67 49.46 46.36 -9.63
C LEU A 67 48.35 47.37 -9.29
N MET A 68 48.59 48.29 -8.36
CA MET A 68 47.63 49.35 -8.01
C MET A 68 47.36 50.27 -9.21
N LYS A 69 48.39 50.64 -9.98
CA LYS A 69 48.19 51.44 -11.21
C LYS A 69 47.36 50.70 -12.25
N THR A 70 47.59 49.39 -12.41
CA THR A 70 46.87 48.56 -13.39
C THR A 70 45.41 48.35 -12.99
N PHE A 71 45.13 48.05 -11.72
CA PHE A 71 43.77 47.69 -11.27
C PHE A 71 42.91 48.88 -10.81
N PHE A 72 43.50 50.02 -10.43
CA PHE A 72 42.75 51.21 -9.98
C PHE A 72 42.72 52.38 -10.99
N ALA A 73 43.47 52.30 -12.09
CA ALA A 73 43.51 53.23 -13.23
C ALA A 73 43.12 54.70 -12.91
N GLN A 74 41.83 55.06 -12.99
CA GLN A 74 41.32 56.43 -12.80
C GLN A 74 41.33 56.96 -11.36
N THR A 75 41.34 56.06 -10.37
CA THR A 75 41.33 56.40 -8.93
C THR A 75 42.73 56.33 -8.30
N TYR A 76 43.75 56.00 -9.08
CA TYR A 76 45.11 55.84 -8.56
C TYR A 76 45.69 57.18 -8.05
N ASP A 77 45.40 58.27 -8.77
CA ASP A 77 45.94 59.60 -8.46
C ASP A 77 45.38 60.22 -7.16
N THR A 78 44.31 59.64 -6.61
CA THR A 78 43.71 60.03 -5.31
C THR A 78 44.35 59.40 -4.08
N PHE A 79 45.34 58.50 -4.24
CA PHE A 79 45.96 57.80 -3.11
C PHE A 79 47.24 58.48 -2.62
N ASN A 80 47.42 58.49 -1.30
CA ASN A 80 48.62 59.03 -0.66
C ASN A 80 49.73 57.96 -0.52
N ASP A 81 50.99 58.33 -0.79
CA ASP A 81 52.18 57.47 -0.59
C ASP A 81 52.30 56.80 0.81
N PRO A 82 51.96 57.44 1.95
CA PRO A 82 51.95 56.76 3.25
C PRO A 82 50.94 55.60 3.35
N GLU A 83 49.77 55.71 2.72
CA GLU A 83 48.72 54.67 2.75
C GLU A 83 49.17 53.42 1.99
N ILE A 84 49.80 53.60 0.83
CA ILE A 84 50.35 52.51 0.02
C ILE A 84 51.44 51.75 0.79
N LYS A 85 52.26 52.46 1.58
CA LYS A 85 53.31 51.86 2.43
C LYS A 85 52.72 51.07 3.60
N GLU A 86 51.60 51.53 4.15
CA GLU A 86 50.86 50.83 5.20
C GLU A 86 50.22 49.53 4.68
N TRP A 87 49.54 49.59 3.52
CA TRP A 87 48.96 48.40 2.89
C TRP A 87 50.02 47.37 2.49
N THR A 88 51.16 47.84 1.97
CA THR A 88 52.30 46.96 1.66
C THR A 88 52.79 46.20 2.91
N LYS A 89 52.86 46.87 4.07
CA LYS A 89 53.20 46.21 5.33
C LYS A 89 52.14 45.20 5.76
N MET A 90 50.85 45.54 5.64
CA MET A 90 49.75 44.65 6.03
C MET A 90 49.73 43.37 5.20
N VAL A 91 49.89 43.48 3.88
CA VAL A 91 49.92 42.34 2.95
C VAL A 91 51.17 41.47 3.17
N CYS A 92 52.35 42.07 3.37
CA CYS A 92 53.59 41.34 3.63
C CYS A 92 53.60 40.59 4.97
N LYS A 93 52.96 41.14 6.02
CA LYS A 93 53.05 40.59 7.40
C LYS A 93 52.28 39.28 7.58
N LYS A 94 51.31 38.97 6.71
CA LYS A 94 50.42 37.79 6.85
C LYS A 94 50.42 36.86 5.63
N LYS A 95 51.57 36.78 4.93
CA LYS A 95 51.86 35.98 3.71
C LYS A 95 51.59 34.45 3.80
N ARG A 96 51.03 33.91 4.90
CA ARG A 96 51.08 32.47 5.20
C ARG A 96 49.78 31.80 5.65
N LYS A 97 48.66 32.53 5.70
CA LYS A 97 47.36 31.94 6.03
C LYS A 97 46.29 32.59 5.16
N THR A 98 45.56 31.77 4.40
CA THR A 98 44.21 32.02 3.85
C THR A 98 44.07 33.01 2.68
N LEU A 99 44.51 32.63 1.47
CA LEU A 99 44.12 33.33 0.23
C LEU A 99 43.90 32.30 -0.88
N THR A 100 42.64 32.01 -1.20
CA THR A 100 42.22 31.05 -2.23
C THR A 100 41.28 31.72 -3.23
N SER A 101 41.53 31.46 -4.52
CA SER A 101 40.68 31.87 -5.64
C SER A 101 39.30 31.20 -5.56
N ALA A 102 38.29 31.77 -6.25
CA ALA A 102 36.88 31.36 -6.21
C ALA A 102 36.66 29.85 -6.39
N ASP A 103 37.51 29.20 -7.19
CA ASP A 103 37.42 27.78 -7.55
C ASP A 103 37.78 26.82 -6.40
N GLN A 104 38.34 27.31 -5.28
CA GLN A 104 38.76 26.53 -4.11
C GLN A 104 37.94 26.80 -2.84
N PHE A 105 36.86 27.58 -2.94
CA PHE A 105 35.97 27.91 -1.81
C PHE A 105 35.51 26.71 -0.96
N PRO A 106 35.18 25.53 -1.55
CA PRO A 106 34.76 24.37 -0.77
C PRO A 106 35.88 23.81 0.11
N ASN A 107 37.13 23.84 -0.35
CA ASN A 107 38.28 23.22 0.30
C ASN A 107 38.81 24.04 1.49
N PHE A 108 38.37 25.30 1.60
CA PHE A 108 39.00 26.27 2.49
C PHE A 108 38.29 26.40 3.83
N CYS A 109 36.96 26.22 3.88
CA CYS A 109 36.21 26.07 5.14
C CYS A 109 36.76 24.94 6.02
N SER A 110 37.48 24.01 5.41
CA SER A 110 38.16 22.89 6.07
C SER A 110 39.48 23.32 6.73
N SER A 111 40.12 24.42 6.34
CA SER A 111 41.56 24.53 6.59
C SER A 111 42.02 25.00 7.97
N LYS A 112 41.33 25.88 8.75
CA LYS A 112 41.87 26.35 10.05
C LYS A 112 40.85 26.84 11.09
N THR A 113 40.45 25.96 11.99
CA THR A 113 40.35 26.26 13.44
C THR A 113 41.64 25.75 14.09
N ASN A 114 42.13 26.43 15.12
CA ASN A 114 43.53 26.40 15.57
C ASN A 114 44.09 25.01 15.97
N GLU A 115 45.43 24.92 15.95
CA GLU A 115 46.31 23.82 16.40
C GLU A 115 46.11 23.43 17.88
N SER A 116 44.94 22.92 18.26
CA SER A 116 44.71 22.27 19.56
C SER A 116 43.91 20.98 19.36
N LEU A 117 44.58 19.86 19.60
CA LEU A 117 44.08 18.47 19.66
C LEU A 117 43.33 17.95 18.42
N GLY A 118 44.03 17.15 17.61
CA GLY A 118 43.52 16.55 16.36
C GLY A 118 42.28 15.65 16.46
N VAL A 119 41.72 15.41 17.64
CA VAL A 119 40.46 14.66 17.84
C VAL A 119 39.22 15.56 17.71
N GLU A 120 39.31 16.85 18.02
CA GLU A 120 38.18 17.79 17.88
C GLU A 120 38.05 18.35 16.45
N TYR A 121 39.15 18.40 15.70
CA TYR A 121 39.21 19.03 14.38
C TYR A 121 38.33 18.35 13.33
N TRP A 122 38.49 17.03 13.13
CA TRP A 122 37.69 16.30 12.13
C TRP A 122 36.20 16.19 12.54
N LYS A 123 35.90 16.16 13.85
CA LYS A 123 34.53 16.14 14.36
C LYS A 123 33.80 17.42 14.00
N SER A 124 34.40 18.58 14.26
CA SER A 124 33.82 19.87 13.87
C SER A 124 33.68 20.02 12.35
N GLN A 125 34.65 19.51 11.57
CA GLN A 125 34.55 19.50 10.11
C GLN A 125 33.40 18.61 9.61
N LEU A 126 33.24 17.43 10.19
CA LEU A 126 32.17 16.51 9.84
C LEU A 126 30.80 17.07 10.23
N GLU A 127 30.68 17.72 11.40
CA GLU A 127 29.47 18.44 11.80
C GLU A 127 29.08 19.52 10.80
N LEU A 128 30.05 20.33 10.35
CA LEU A 128 29.83 21.37 9.35
C LEU A 128 29.46 20.78 7.99
N ALA A 129 30.13 19.72 7.54
CA ALA A 129 29.81 19.04 6.29
C ALA A 129 28.38 18.47 6.32
N ILE A 130 28.00 17.83 7.43
CA ILE A 130 26.64 17.36 7.67
C ILE A 130 25.70 18.56 7.62
N ALA A 131 25.96 19.63 8.38
CA ALA A 131 25.12 20.84 8.43
C ALA A 131 24.87 21.43 7.03
N TRP A 132 25.90 21.54 6.20
CA TRP A 132 25.83 22.07 4.83
C TRP A 132 25.28 21.10 3.79
N ASN A 133 24.98 19.86 4.16
CA ASN A 133 24.52 18.81 3.25
C ASN A 133 25.49 18.57 2.07
N ARG A 134 26.80 18.65 2.33
CA ARG A 134 27.88 18.45 1.33
C ARG A 134 28.64 17.15 1.57
N VAL A 135 28.06 16.06 1.06
CA VAL A 135 28.59 14.69 1.21
C VAL A 135 29.88 14.49 0.43
N ASP A 136 30.01 15.16 -0.70
CA ASP A 136 31.19 15.17 -1.54
C ASP A 136 32.44 15.60 -0.76
N LEU A 137 32.34 16.71 -0.02
CA LEU A 137 33.45 17.22 0.81
C LEU A 137 33.81 16.25 1.93
N ALA A 138 32.80 15.70 2.62
CA ALA A 138 33.05 14.71 3.67
C ALA A 138 33.75 13.47 3.12
N LYS A 139 33.34 12.99 1.94
CA LYS A 139 33.93 11.82 1.29
C LYS A 139 35.36 12.06 0.83
N THR A 140 35.68 13.25 0.30
CA THR A 140 37.03 13.52 -0.24
C THR A 140 38.02 13.96 0.83
N GLU A 141 37.60 14.71 1.85
CA GLU A 141 38.51 15.35 2.80
C GLU A 141 38.59 14.64 4.15
N ILE A 142 37.50 14.02 4.60
CA ILE A 142 37.42 13.39 5.94
C ILE A 142 37.62 11.89 5.80
N PHE A 143 36.87 11.23 4.92
CA PHE A 143 36.93 9.78 4.72
C PHE A 143 37.97 9.40 3.65
N THR A 144 39.25 9.63 3.95
CA THR A 144 40.36 9.22 3.07
C THR A 144 40.67 7.73 3.23
N GLU A 145 41.23 7.09 2.19
CA GLU A 145 41.57 5.65 2.21
C GLU A 145 42.56 5.25 3.32
N GLU A 146 43.32 6.23 3.83
CA GLU A 146 44.30 6.04 4.92
C GLU A 146 43.65 6.09 6.33
N SER A 147 42.42 6.59 6.44
CA SER A 147 41.73 6.76 7.72
C SER A 147 41.00 5.48 8.15
N GLN A 148 41.32 4.98 9.35
CA GLN A 148 40.59 3.89 9.99
C GLN A 148 39.61 4.46 11.01
N TRP A 149 38.35 4.03 10.94
CA TRP A 149 37.28 4.53 11.80
C TRP A 149 36.73 3.42 12.69
N GLU A 150 36.51 3.72 13.96
CA GLU A 150 35.72 2.88 14.85
C GLU A 150 34.24 3.26 14.75
N SER A 151 33.33 2.26 14.78
CA SER A 151 31.89 2.53 14.63
C SER A 151 31.35 3.47 15.71
N SER A 152 31.84 3.38 16.95
CA SER A 152 31.41 4.17 18.10
C SER A 152 31.69 5.67 17.92
N GLU A 153 32.80 6.03 17.28
CA GLU A 153 33.21 7.43 17.08
C GLU A 153 32.29 8.18 16.10
N LEU A 154 31.60 7.45 15.23
CA LEU A 154 30.71 7.99 14.20
C LEU A 154 29.23 7.96 14.59
N HIS A 155 28.88 7.40 15.76
CA HIS A 155 27.49 7.31 16.22
C HIS A 155 26.81 8.67 16.35
N TRP A 156 27.51 9.67 16.90
CA TRP A 156 26.97 11.03 17.01
C TRP A 156 26.72 11.65 15.61
N ALA A 157 27.58 11.37 14.64
CA ALA A 157 27.46 11.87 13.27
C ALA A 157 26.26 11.21 12.56
N MET A 158 26.11 9.90 12.75
CA MET A 158 24.95 9.14 12.28
C MET A 158 23.65 9.69 12.88
N ARG A 159 23.64 9.96 14.18
CA ARG A 159 22.51 10.58 14.88
C ARG A 159 22.15 11.95 14.28
N SER A 160 23.13 12.81 14.07
CA SER A 160 22.92 14.14 13.47
C SER A 160 22.41 14.06 12.03
N ALA A 161 22.91 13.11 11.23
CA ALA A 161 22.47 12.88 9.87
C ALA A 161 21.02 12.36 9.80
N LEU A 162 20.64 11.44 10.71
CA LEU A 162 19.28 10.93 10.83
C LEU A 162 18.31 12.04 11.26
N VAL A 163 18.59 12.75 12.35
CA VAL A 163 17.73 13.86 12.82
C VAL A 163 17.61 14.97 11.77
N GLY A 164 18.69 15.24 11.04
CA GLY A 164 18.71 16.24 9.96
C GLY A 164 18.07 15.78 8.65
N ASN A 165 17.56 14.54 8.57
CA ASN A 165 16.97 13.94 7.37
C ASN A 165 17.90 13.94 6.15
N LYS A 166 19.17 13.55 6.33
CA LYS A 166 20.23 13.60 5.30
C LYS A 166 20.62 12.18 4.84
N PRO A 167 19.86 11.53 3.95
CA PRO A 167 20.04 10.12 3.58
C PRO A 167 21.39 9.83 2.92
N GLN A 168 21.91 10.75 2.13
CA GLN A 168 23.21 10.58 1.47
C GLN A 168 24.38 10.51 2.47
N PHE A 169 24.31 11.27 3.57
CA PHE A 169 25.26 11.16 4.67
C PHE A 169 25.13 9.84 5.42
N VAL A 170 23.89 9.38 5.66
CA VAL A 170 23.64 8.07 6.29
C VAL A 170 24.26 6.96 5.44
N ARG A 171 24.08 6.99 4.12
CA ARG A 171 24.70 6.03 3.19
C ARG A 171 26.22 6.06 3.26
N LEU A 172 26.83 7.25 3.25
CA LEU A 172 28.28 7.39 3.37
C LEU A 172 28.79 6.79 4.69
N LEU A 173 28.11 7.05 5.81
CA LEU A 173 28.48 6.53 7.11
C LEU A 173 28.35 4.99 7.21
N LEU A 174 27.39 4.39 6.49
CA LEU A 174 27.28 2.94 6.40
C LEU A 174 28.40 2.34 5.55
N GLU A 175 28.76 2.99 4.43
CA GLU A 175 29.88 2.59 3.57
C GLU A 175 31.23 2.65 4.30
N THR A 176 31.39 3.59 5.25
CA THR A 176 32.62 3.74 6.05
C THR A 176 32.73 2.75 7.22
N GLY A 177 31.71 1.93 7.46
CA GLY A 177 31.76 0.83 8.43
C GLY A 177 30.94 1.04 9.71
N VAL A 178 30.01 2.00 9.76
CA VAL A 178 29.10 2.13 10.90
C VAL A 178 28.11 0.95 10.95
N SER A 179 28.18 0.21 12.05
CA SER A 179 27.25 -0.88 12.35
C SER A 179 25.92 -0.33 12.88
N VAL A 180 24.83 -0.49 12.11
CA VAL A 180 23.48 -0.10 12.55
C VAL A 180 23.07 -0.84 13.82
N ARG A 181 23.49 -2.10 13.97
CA ARG A 181 23.13 -2.93 15.11
C ARG A 181 23.76 -2.45 16.40
N ASP A 182 25.00 -1.96 16.33
CA ASP A 182 25.72 -1.46 17.50
C ASP A 182 25.25 -0.04 17.85
N PHE A 183 25.05 0.83 16.84
CA PHE A 183 24.49 2.17 17.02
C PHE A 183 23.13 2.16 17.73
N LEU A 184 22.24 1.27 17.30
CA LEU A 184 20.89 1.17 17.84
C LEU A 184 20.81 0.35 19.14
N GLN A 185 21.91 -0.16 19.69
CA GLN A 185 21.90 -0.67 21.07
C GLN A 185 22.02 0.47 22.08
N ASP A 186 22.82 1.50 21.76
CA ASP A 186 23.12 2.61 22.67
C ASP A 186 22.11 3.77 22.58
N GLU A 187 21.57 4.07 21.39
CA GLU A 187 20.74 5.26 21.11
C GLU A 187 19.23 4.96 20.98
N GLN A 188 18.74 3.86 21.55
CA GLN A 188 17.33 3.41 21.40
C GLN A 188 16.31 4.49 21.79
N THR A 189 16.50 5.12 22.95
CA THR A 189 15.58 6.13 23.49
C THR A 189 15.40 7.32 22.56
N LEU A 190 16.42 7.71 21.79
CA LEU A 190 16.34 8.84 20.89
C LEU A 190 15.37 8.60 19.73
N ILE A 191 15.47 7.44 19.08
CA ILE A 191 14.61 7.13 17.95
C ILE A 191 13.17 7.03 18.44
N TYR A 192 12.93 6.40 19.59
CA TYR A 192 11.59 6.34 20.16
C TYR A 192 11.05 7.71 20.61
N GLU A 193 11.87 8.60 21.18
CA GLU A 193 11.46 9.97 21.53
C GLU A 193 11.14 10.83 20.29
N ASN A 194 11.98 10.75 19.25
CA ASN A 194 11.75 11.50 18.02
C ASN A 194 10.61 10.91 17.20
N LEU A 195 10.48 9.58 17.15
CA LEU A 195 9.35 8.87 16.56
C LEU A 195 8.06 9.23 17.30
N ALA A 196 8.07 9.30 18.64
CA ALA A 196 6.94 9.77 19.42
C ALA A 196 6.59 11.24 19.11
N ARG A 197 7.57 12.13 18.88
CA ARG A 197 7.31 13.52 18.45
C ARG A 197 6.73 13.62 17.05
N THR A 198 7.27 12.90 16.08
CA THR A 198 6.75 12.85 14.70
C THR A 198 5.33 12.30 14.68
N ILE A 199 5.07 11.25 15.47
CA ILE A 199 3.74 10.64 15.62
C ILE A 199 2.78 11.59 16.36
N ASN A 200 3.21 12.35 17.36
CA ASN A 200 2.33 13.31 18.07
C ASN A 200 1.90 14.52 17.22
N TYR A 201 2.71 14.91 16.23
CA TYR A 201 2.39 16.02 15.33
C TYR A 201 1.50 15.57 14.15
N SER A 202 1.62 14.32 13.70
CA SER A 202 0.69 13.74 12.74
C SER A 202 -0.61 13.33 13.45
N ILE A 203 -1.75 13.83 12.99
CA ILE A 203 -3.10 13.52 13.53
C ILE A 203 -3.42 11.99 13.51
N ASN A 204 -2.55 11.17 12.90
CA ASN A 204 -2.64 9.71 12.75
C ASN A 204 -2.07 8.89 13.93
N ALA A 205 -1.73 9.56 15.05
CA ALA A 205 -1.04 8.97 16.20
C ALA A 205 -1.69 7.70 16.76
N ASN A 206 -3.01 7.70 16.92
CA ASN A 206 -3.70 6.58 17.54
C ASN A 206 -3.68 5.30 16.69
N THR A 207 -3.76 5.38 15.35
CA THR A 207 -3.75 4.21 14.47
C THR A 207 -2.36 3.57 14.40
N VAL A 208 -1.32 4.39 14.22
CA VAL A 208 0.08 3.92 14.13
C VAL A 208 0.55 3.39 15.49
N LEU A 209 0.20 4.06 16.58
CA LEU A 209 0.53 3.63 17.95
C LEU A 209 -0.24 2.36 18.34
N TYR A 210 -1.53 2.20 17.99
CA TYR A 210 -2.25 0.93 18.20
C TYR A 210 -1.63 -0.22 17.39
N PHE A 211 -1.14 0.06 16.17
CA PHE A 211 -0.51 -0.95 15.31
C PHE A 211 0.86 -1.40 15.86
N PHE A 212 1.68 -0.46 16.34
CA PHE A 212 2.94 -0.75 17.02
C PHE A 212 2.75 -1.45 18.37
N LEU A 213 1.76 -1.03 19.17
CA LEU A 213 1.54 -1.55 20.52
C LEU A 213 0.81 -2.89 20.56
N TYR A 214 -0.12 -3.17 19.63
CA TYR A 214 -0.88 -4.43 19.66
C TYR A 214 -0.03 -5.66 19.29
N GLN A 215 1.08 -5.47 18.59
CA GLN A 215 2.03 -6.55 18.29
C GLN A 215 3.12 -6.74 19.37
N SER A 216 3.23 -5.80 20.31
CA SER A 216 4.18 -5.83 21.42
C SER A 216 3.74 -6.71 22.60
N GLU A 217 2.47 -7.11 22.72
CA GLU A 217 2.02 -7.96 23.83
C GLU A 217 2.62 -9.37 23.82
N ASN A 218 3.09 -9.85 22.67
CA ASN A 218 3.94 -11.02 22.60
C ASN A 218 5.38 -10.53 22.38
N LYS A 219 6.33 -10.99 23.21
CA LYS A 219 7.78 -10.74 23.10
C LYS A 219 8.30 -11.09 21.70
N ALA A 220 8.07 -10.22 20.71
CA ALA A 220 8.71 -10.28 19.42
C ALA A 220 10.20 -10.02 19.66
N GLN A 221 11.05 -10.82 19.02
CA GLN A 221 12.48 -10.59 19.06
C GLN A 221 12.73 -9.24 18.39
N ARG A 222 13.16 -8.24 19.15
CA ARG A 222 13.39 -6.89 18.63
C ARG A 222 14.61 -6.93 17.71
N ASP A 223 14.45 -6.47 16.48
CA ASP A 223 15.54 -6.25 15.53
C ASP A 223 15.71 -4.73 15.37
N PRO A 224 16.89 -4.17 15.70
CA PRO A 224 17.10 -2.73 15.62
C PRO A 224 16.89 -2.16 14.20
N CYS A 225 17.27 -2.91 13.16
CA CYS A 225 17.16 -2.47 11.77
C CYS A 225 15.69 -2.23 11.36
N ARG A 226 14.78 -3.03 11.93
CA ARG A 226 13.33 -2.89 11.74
C ARG A 226 12.82 -1.56 12.25
N ASP A 227 13.29 -1.13 13.42
CA ASP A 227 12.80 0.07 14.08
C ASP A 227 13.25 1.33 13.31
N LEU A 228 14.49 1.33 12.80
CA LEU A 228 14.99 2.38 11.89
C LEU A 228 14.21 2.43 10.57
N PHE A 229 13.94 1.27 9.98
CA PHE A 229 13.14 1.18 8.75
C PHE A 229 11.72 1.72 8.94
N LEU A 230 11.04 1.33 10.03
CA LEU A 230 9.70 1.82 10.30
C LEU A 230 9.69 3.33 10.58
N TRP A 231 10.68 3.86 11.27
CA TRP A 231 10.83 5.30 11.48
C TRP A 231 10.93 6.06 10.16
N ALA A 232 11.77 5.59 9.24
CA ALA A 232 11.93 6.20 7.92
C ALA A 232 10.65 6.14 7.07
N VAL A 233 9.92 5.02 7.12
CA VAL A 233 8.65 4.83 6.40
C VAL A 233 7.55 5.76 6.92
N ILE A 234 7.44 5.93 8.25
CA ILE A 234 6.44 6.82 8.85
C ILE A 234 6.68 8.29 8.47
N GLN A 235 7.94 8.68 8.27
CA GLN A 235 8.31 10.02 7.81
C GLN A 235 8.09 10.27 6.31
N ASN A 236 7.62 9.26 5.56
CA ASN A 236 7.51 9.31 4.11
C ASN A 236 8.84 9.68 3.40
N ASN A 237 10.00 9.36 4.01
CA ASN A 237 11.29 9.56 3.36
C ASN A 237 11.71 8.30 2.59
N LYS A 238 11.56 8.34 1.27
CA LYS A 238 11.93 7.25 0.37
C LYS A 238 13.40 6.84 0.47
N GLU A 239 14.33 7.78 0.33
CA GLU A 239 15.78 7.47 0.23
C GLU A 239 16.30 6.84 1.52
N LEU A 240 15.88 7.37 2.67
CA LEU A 240 16.28 6.84 3.97
C LEU A 240 15.69 5.45 4.23
N ALA A 241 14.43 5.25 3.82
CA ALA A 241 13.76 3.97 3.98
C ALA A 241 14.36 2.88 3.07
N GLU A 242 14.86 3.23 1.87
CA GLU A 242 15.62 2.30 1.01
C GLU A 242 16.91 1.82 1.68
N ILE A 243 17.68 2.76 2.24
CA ILE A 243 18.92 2.43 2.96
C ILE A 243 18.62 1.52 4.16
N ALA A 244 17.56 1.83 4.93
CA ALA A 244 17.17 1.01 6.07
C ALA A 244 16.61 -0.36 5.67
N TRP A 245 15.97 -0.46 4.49
CA TRP A 245 15.44 -1.72 3.96
C TRP A 245 16.56 -2.70 3.58
N GLU A 246 17.66 -2.22 3.01
CA GLU A 246 18.84 -3.04 2.69
C GLU A 246 19.46 -3.71 3.93
N GLN A 247 19.31 -3.08 5.11
CA GLN A 247 19.82 -3.60 6.38
C GLN A 247 18.86 -4.56 7.08
N CYS A 248 17.62 -4.72 6.58
CA CYS A 248 16.62 -5.58 7.21
C CYS A 248 16.92 -7.07 6.99
N THR A 249 16.73 -7.89 8.02
CA THR A 249 16.88 -9.35 7.95
C THR A 249 15.79 -10.06 7.15
N ASP A 250 14.53 -9.62 7.30
CA ASP A 250 13.36 -10.14 6.59
C ASP A 250 12.85 -9.10 5.55
N CYS A 251 13.57 -8.93 4.43
CA CYS A 251 13.32 -7.86 3.45
C CYS A 251 11.90 -7.91 2.82
N MET A 252 11.37 -9.11 2.53
CA MET A 252 10.03 -9.26 1.94
C MET A 252 8.93 -8.83 2.92
N CYS A 253 8.99 -9.30 4.17
CA CYS A 253 8.00 -8.92 5.19
C CYS A 253 8.10 -7.41 5.49
N ALA A 254 9.31 -6.86 5.55
CA ALA A 254 9.52 -5.43 5.75
C ALA A 254 8.83 -4.60 4.65
N ALA A 255 9.03 -4.95 3.38
CA ALA A 255 8.40 -4.27 2.26
C ALA A 255 6.86 -4.33 2.31
N LEU A 256 6.28 -5.50 2.63
CA LEU A 256 4.81 -5.63 2.75
C LEU A 256 4.25 -4.86 3.95
N VAL A 257 4.97 -4.81 5.07
CA VAL A 257 4.56 -3.99 6.23
C VAL A 257 4.62 -2.50 5.89
N ALA A 258 5.66 -2.06 5.18
CA ALA A 258 5.73 -0.68 4.71
C ALA A 258 4.56 -0.34 3.77
N SER A 259 4.27 -1.20 2.79
CA SER A 259 3.09 -1.04 1.91
C SER A 259 1.80 -0.89 2.72
N LYS A 260 1.58 -1.76 3.71
CA LYS A 260 0.41 -1.72 4.59
C LYS A 260 0.29 -0.40 5.36
N ILE A 261 1.38 0.04 5.98
CA ILE A 261 1.42 1.25 6.80
C ILE A 261 1.18 2.48 5.91
N LEU A 262 1.87 2.58 4.79
CA LEU A 262 1.75 3.70 3.85
C LEU A 262 0.34 3.80 3.26
N LYS A 263 -0.27 2.67 2.83
CA LYS A 263 -1.65 2.64 2.36
C LYS A 263 -2.63 3.10 3.44
N LYS A 264 -2.43 2.69 4.69
CA LYS A 264 -3.27 3.11 5.81
C LYS A 264 -3.12 4.59 6.15
N MET A 265 -1.90 5.13 6.14
CA MET A 265 -1.65 6.54 6.35
C MET A 265 -2.23 7.40 5.21
N ALA A 266 -2.17 6.92 3.96
CA ALA A 266 -2.79 7.59 2.81
C ALA A 266 -4.33 7.60 2.87
N GLU A 267 -4.96 6.55 3.44
CA GLU A 267 -6.41 6.50 3.64
C GLU A 267 -6.90 7.46 4.75
N GLU A 268 -6.08 7.69 5.78
CA GLU A 268 -6.44 8.51 6.94
C GLU A 268 -5.93 9.96 6.84
N GLY A 269 -4.99 10.23 5.94
CA GLY A 269 -4.41 11.56 5.73
C GLY A 269 -5.41 12.59 5.18
N SER A 270 -5.30 13.83 5.65
CA SER A 270 -6.10 14.96 5.16
C SER A 270 -5.62 15.51 3.82
N ASP A 271 -4.31 15.47 3.58
CA ASP A 271 -3.69 16.09 2.41
C ASP A 271 -3.62 15.11 1.23
N ALA A 272 -4.32 15.47 0.14
CA ALA A 272 -4.46 14.60 -1.03
C ALA A 272 -3.15 14.37 -1.78
N ASP A 273 -2.22 15.33 -1.76
CA ASP A 273 -0.93 15.19 -2.44
C ASP A 273 0.03 14.30 -1.63
N GLU A 274 0.08 14.46 -0.31
CA GLU A 274 0.83 13.55 0.57
C GLU A 274 0.28 12.12 0.49
N ALA A 275 -1.04 11.96 0.43
CA ALA A 275 -1.67 10.65 0.26
C ALA A 275 -1.27 9.98 -1.07
N LYS A 276 -1.15 10.73 -2.18
CA LYS A 276 -0.64 10.20 -3.46
C LYS A 276 0.81 9.76 -3.35
N ASP A 277 1.65 10.56 -2.71
CA ASP A 277 3.08 10.24 -2.54
C ASP A 277 3.26 8.99 -1.68
N MET A 278 2.52 8.88 -0.57
CA MET A 278 2.50 7.67 0.27
C MET A 278 2.00 6.44 -0.51
N GLN A 279 0.99 6.59 -1.36
CA GLN A 279 0.48 5.51 -2.18
C GLN A 279 1.47 5.08 -3.29
N ALA A 280 2.21 6.03 -3.86
CA ALA A 280 3.30 5.76 -4.78
C ALA A 280 4.46 5.02 -4.09
N LEU A 281 4.83 5.44 -2.87
CA LEU A 281 5.84 4.76 -2.07
C LEU A 281 5.39 3.35 -1.63
N ALA A 282 4.11 3.16 -1.30
CA ALA A 282 3.56 1.84 -1.00
C ALA A 282 3.66 0.90 -2.21
N SER A 283 3.30 1.40 -3.40
CA SER A 283 3.41 0.65 -4.66
C SER A 283 4.86 0.31 -5.01
N HIS A 284 5.80 1.19 -4.66
CA HIS A 284 7.23 0.96 -4.80
C HIS A 284 7.70 -0.23 -3.94
N TYR A 285 7.30 -0.29 -2.66
CA TYR A 285 7.64 -1.42 -1.79
C TYR A 285 6.93 -2.72 -2.17
N GLU A 286 5.68 -2.66 -2.65
CA GLU A 286 4.99 -3.83 -3.22
C GLU A 286 5.81 -4.42 -4.38
N LYS A 287 6.34 -3.58 -5.28
CA LYS A 287 7.22 -4.00 -6.37
C LYS A 287 8.55 -4.60 -5.88
N HIS A 288 9.14 -4.07 -4.81
CA HIS A 288 10.35 -4.64 -4.20
C HIS A 288 10.09 -6.04 -3.63
N ALA A 289 8.97 -6.22 -2.92
CA ALA A 289 8.57 -7.54 -2.40
C ALA A 289 8.40 -8.56 -3.54
N ILE A 290 7.78 -8.15 -4.66
CA ILE A 290 7.61 -8.99 -5.86
C ILE A 290 8.96 -9.37 -6.45
N GLY A 291 9.88 -8.40 -6.58
CA GLY A 291 11.23 -8.61 -7.13
C GLY A 291 12.04 -9.62 -6.33
N VAL A 292 12.09 -9.45 -5.01
CA VAL A 292 12.79 -10.37 -4.10
C VAL A 292 12.16 -11.77 -4.17
N PHE A 293 10.83 -11.86 -4.18
CA PHE A 293 10.16 -13.15 -4.27
C PHE A 293 10.36 -13.82 -5.64
N SER A 294 10.35 -13.08 -6.75
CA SER A 294 10.60 -13.65 -8.08
C SER A 294 12.00 -14.27 -8.18
N GLU A 295 13.00 -13.61 -7.60
CA GLU A 295 14.38 -14.10 -7.60
C GLU A 295 14.56 -15.33 -6.69
N CYS A 296 13.88 -15.32 -5.53
CA CYS A 296 13.85 -16.50 -4.68
C CYS A 296 13.15 -17.68 -5.37
N HIS A 297 12.08 -17.42 -6.11
CA HIS A 297 11.28 -18.43 -6.79
C HIS A 297 11.96 -18.99 -8.05
N SER A 298 12.72 -18.16 -8.79
CA SER A 298 13.55 -18.62 -9.92
C SER A 298 14.67 -19.54 -9.44
N SER A 299 15.23 -19.27 -8.26
CA SER A 299 16.30 -20.06 -7.65
C SER A 299 15.81 -21.41 -7.11
N ASP A 300 14.79 -21.41 -6.24
CA ASP A 300 14.22 -22.63 -5.66
C ASP A 300 12.73 -22.42 -5.34
N GLN A 301 11.87 -23.06 -6.13
CA GLN A 301 10.42 -22.94 -5.99
C GLN A 301 9.91 -23.44 -4.63
N GLU A 302 10.45 -24.53 -4.09
CA GLU A 302 9.96 -25.13 -2.84
C GLU A 302 10.38 -24.32 -1.62
N ARG A 303 11.61 -23.82 -1.59
CA ARG A 303 12.08 -22.94 -0.51
C ARG A 303 11.36 -21.60 -0.54
N ALA A 304 11.11 -21.03 -1.72
CA ALA A 304 10.34 -19.80 -1.86
C ALA A 304 8.90 -19.97 -1.33
N GLN A 305 8.25 -21.10 -1.59
CA GLN A 305 6.92 -21.40 -1.04
C GLN A 305 6.91 -21.49 0.49
N LYS A 306 7.92 -22.16 1.08
CA LYS A 306 8.08 -22.21 2.55
C LYS A 306 8.27 -20.82 3.16
N LEU A 307 8.95 -19.93 2.46
CA LEU A 307 9.19 -18.56 2.91
C LEU A 307 7.89 -17.73 3.04
N LEU A 308 6.90 -17.96 2.17
CA LEU A 308 5.59 -17.29 2.26
C LEU A 308 4.77 -17.71 3.48
N VAL A 309 4.94 -18.97 3.89
CA VAL A 309 4.17 -19.63 4.96
C VAL A 309 4.82 -19.46 6.32
N ARG A 310 6.14 -19.22 6.36
CA ARG A 310 6.89 -19.05 7.60
C ARG A 310 6.34 -17.86 8.41
N ALA A 311 6.14 -18.08 9.71
CA ALA A 311 5.88 -17.01 10.65
C ALA A 311 7.19 -16.26 10.96
N SER A 312 7.23 -14.95 10.68
CA SER A 312 8.39 -14.13 11.01
C SER A 312 8.37 -13.76 12.50
N PRO A 313 9.45 -14.02 13.25
CA PRO A 313 9.54 -13.63 14.66
C PRO A 313 9.67 -12.11 14.85
N PHE A 314 10.17 -11.39 13.84
CA PHE A 314 10.42 -9.94 13.87
C PHE A 314 9.14 -9.13 13.64
N TRP A 315 8.20 -9.68 12.89
CA TRP A 315 6.92 -9.05 12.53
C TRP A 315 5.74 -9.71 13.25
N GLY A 316 5.89 -9.93 14.56
CA GLY A 316 4.85 -10.40 15.47
C GLY A 316 4.21 -11.74 15.12
N ARG A 317 5.03 -12.69 14.65
CA ARG A 317 4.63 -14.05 14.25
C ARG A 317 3.58 -14.10 13.14
N THR A 318 3.49 -13.04 12.34
CA THR A 318 2.65 -13.04 11.14
C THR A 318 3.40 -13.66 9.96
N THR A 319 2.64 -14.09 8.97
CA THR A 319 3.18 -14.70 7.74
C THR A 319 3.16 -13.69 6.61
N CYS A 320 4.10 -13.82 5.69
CA CYS A 320 4.25 -12.94 4.53
C CYS A 320 2.94 -12.84 3.73
N LEU A 321 2.30 -13.99 3.48
CA LEU A 321 1.01 -14.04 2.77
C LEU A 321 -0.09 -13.27 3.52
N ARG A 322 -0.17 -13.42 4.84
CA ARG A 322 -1.17 -12.71 5.66
C ARG A 322 -0.95 -11.20 5.64
N LEU A 323 0.30 -10.74 5.69
CA LEU A 323 0.63 -9.32 5.61
C LEU A 323 0.21 -8.73 4.27
N ALA A 324 0.54 -9.39 3.14
CA ALA A 324 0.14 -8.94 1.80
C ALA A 324 -1.38 -8.79 1.65
N LEU A 325 -2.15 -9.71 2.25
CA LEU A 325 -3.62 -9.66 2.19
C LEU A 325 -4.22 -8.57 3.07
N GLU A 326 -3.66 -8.37 4.27
CA GLU A 326 -4.08 -7.28 5.15
C GLU A 326 -3.69 -5.90 4.61
N ALA A 327 -2.70 -5.84 3.71
CA ALA A 327 -2.25 -4.65 2.99
C ALA A 327 -2.99 -4.39 1.66
N ASP A 328 -3.84 -5.32 1.21
CA ASP A 328 -4.47 -5.30 -0.13
C ASP A 328 -3.42 -5.18 -1.27
N ASP A 329 -2.30 -5.91 -1.14
CA ASP A 329 -1.23 -6.01 -2.14
C ASP A 329 -1.62 -6.99 -3.26
N LYS A 330 -2.52 -6.53 -4.14
CA LYS A 330 -3.11 -7.36 -5.20
C LYS A 330 -2.07 -7.89 -6.19
N SER A 331 -1.07 -7.10 -6.54
CA SER A 331 -0.08 -7.49 -7.55
C SER A 331 0.89 -8.55 -7.01
N PHE A 332 1.24 -8.48 -5.72
CA PHE A 332 2.04 -9.50 -5.04
C PHE A 332 1.31 -10.84 -4.99
N VAL A 333 0.04 -10.87 -4.57
CA VAL A 333 -0.75 -12.11 -4.50
C VAL A 333 -1.02 -12.71 -5.89
N ALA A 334 -1.06 -11.88 -6.94
CA ALA A 334 -1.28 -12.31 -8.31
C ALA A 334 -0.05 -12.97 -8.98
N GLN A 335 1.12 -12.92 -8.32
CA GLN A 335 2.36 -13.52 -8.80
C GLN A 335 2.23 -15.04 -8.99
N SER A 336 2.87 -15.59 -10.03
CA SER A 336 2.75 -17.00 -10.41
C SER A 336 3.13 -17.95 -9.28
N GLY A 337 4.25 -17.71 -8.59
CA GLY A 337 4.72 -18.57 -7.49
C GLY A 337 3.73 -18.63 -6.30
N VAL A 338 3.09 -17.50 -5.95
CA VAL A 338 2.04 -17.46 -4.94
C VAL A 338 0.81 -18.24 -5.42
N GLN A 339 0.40 -18.07 -6.67
CA GLN A 339 -0.75 -18.79 -7.24
C GLN A 339 -0.53 -20.31 -7.33
N VAL A 340 0.71 -20.77 -7.55
CA VAL A 340 1.06 -22.20 -7.48
C VAL A 340 0.86 -22.72 -6.05
N LEU A 341 1.35 -22.01 -5.04
CA LEU A 341 1.14 -22.36 -3.64
C LEU A 341 -0.35 -22.43 -3.27
N LEU A 342 -1.13 -21.44 -3.70
CA LEU A 342 -2.58 -21.42 -3.47
C LEU A 342 -3.29 -22.59 -4.16
N THR A 343 -2.82 -23.01 -5.34
CA THR A 343 -3.36 -24.17 -6.05
C THR A 343 -3.03 -25.47 -5.31
N GLN A 344 -1.83 -25.60 -4.75
CA GLN A 344 -1.47 -26.73 -3.90
C GLN A 344 -2.34 -26.79 -2.63
N ILE A 345 -2.57 -25.65 -1.97
CA ILE A 345 -3.46 -25.57 -0.79
C ILE A 345 -4.90 -25.94 -1.16
N TRP A 346 -5.37 -25.51 -2.34
CA TRP A 346 -6.71 -25.82 -2.83
C TRP A 346 -6.93 -27.31 -3.12
N CYS A 347 -5.96 -27.96 -3.77
CA CYS A 347 -6.01 -29.40 -4.05
C CYS A 347 -5.80 -30.25 -2.78
N GLY A 348 -5.11 -29.71 -1.77
CA GLY A 348 -4.82 -30.39 -0.52
C GLY A 348 -3.85 -31.55 -0.72
N GLU A 349 -4.23 -32.76 -0.30
CA GLU A 349 -3.38 -33.96 -0.43
C GLU A 349 -3.42 -34.59 -1.85
N LEU A 350 -4.30 -34.10 -2.73
CA LEU A 350 -4.38 -34.54 -4.12
C LEU A 350 -3.28 -33.90 -4.96
N SER A 351 -2.79 -34.61 -5.99
CA SER A 351 -1.90 -33.99 -6.98
C SER A 351 -2.63 -32.90 -7.76
N VAL A 352 -1.90 -31.83 -8.11
CA VAL A 352 -2.41 -30.69 -8.89
C VAL A 352 -2.73 -31.09 -10.34
N ASP A 353 -2.10 -32.15 -10.86
CA ASP A 353 -2.26 -32.62 -12.25
C ASP A 353 -3.61 -33.31 -12.52
N ASN A 354 -4.45 -33.47 -11.50
CA ASN A 354 -5.71 -34.16 -11.62
C ASN A 354 -6.73 -33.31 -12.40
N PRO A 355 -7.24 -33.79 -13.55
CA PRO A 355 -8.29 -33.09 -14.26
C PRO A 355 -9.61 -33.13 -13.45
N VAL A 356 -10.36 -32.03 -13.50
CA VAL A 356 -11.59 -31.83 -12.69
C VAL A 356 -12.60 -32.97 -12.84
N TRP A 357 -12.79 -33.50 -14.04
CA TRP A 357 -13.77 -34.58 -14.29
C TRP A 357 -13.44 -35.87 -13.53
N ARG A 358 -12.15 -36.18 -13.31
CA ARG A 358 -11.76 -37.37 -12.53
C ARG A 358 -12.14 -37.20 -11.06
N VAL A 359 -11.95 -36.00 -10.51
CA VAL A 359 -12.35 -35.67 -9.13
C VAL A 359 -13.86 -35.78 -8.98
N MET A 360 -14.64 -35.23 -9.92
CA MET A 360 -16.11 -35.33 -9.92
C MET A 360 -16.60 -36.77 -10.02
N PHE A 361 -15.95 -37.59 -10.85
CA PHE A 361 -16.31 -39.00 -10.99
C PHE A 361 -16.00 -39.81 -9.72
N CYS A 362 -14.84 -39.59 -9.08
CA CYS A 362 -14.49 -40.21 -7.80
C CYS A 362 -15.37 -39.75 -6.64
N MET A 363 -15.88 -38.52 -6.70
CA MET A 363 -16.78 -37.95 -5.70
C MET A 363 -18.14 -38.67 -5.70
N VAL A 364 -18.68 -39.01 -6.87
CA VAL A 364 -19.91 -39.80 -7.01
C VAL A 364 -19.65 -41.29 -6.71
N PHE A 365 -18.54 -41.83 -7.21
CA PHE A 365 -18.16 -43.22 -7.05
C PHE A 365 -16.93 -43.36 -6.14
N PHE A 366 -17.14 -43.19 -4.83
CA PHE A 366 -16.07 -43.24 -3.82
C PHE A 366 -15.17 -44.50 -3.84
N PRO A 367 -15.63 -45.70 -4.26
CA PRO A 367 -14.75 -46.88 -4.32
C PRO A 367 -13.58 -46.74 -5.31
N LEU A 368 -13.68 -45.84 -6.29
CA LEU A 368 -12.65 -45.61 -7.32
C LEU A 368 -11.37 -44.95 -6.77
N ILE A 369 -11.42 -44.39 -5.56
CA ILE A 369 -10.22 -43.86 -4.89
C ILE A 369 -9.22 -44.98 -4.60
N TYR A 370 -9.73 -46.19 -4.31
CA TYR A 370 -8.90 -47.33 -3.94
C TYR A 370 -8.19 -47.98 -5.14
N THR A 371 -8.68 -47.75 -6.35
CA THR A 371 -8.13 -48.30 -7.59
C THR A 371 -6.96 -47.48 -8.14
N GLY A 372 -6.57 -46.38 -7.48
CA GLY A 372 -5.49 -45.51 -7.92
C GLY A 372 -5.85 -44.60 -9.09
N PHE A 373 -7.14 -44.46 -9.41
CA PHE A 373 -7.63 -43.58 -10.46
C PHE A 373 -7.29 -42.09 -10.22
N LEU A 374 -7.14 -41.71 -8.95
CA LEU A 374 -6.77 -40.36 -8.51
C LEU A 374 -5.35 -40.39 -7.89
N PRO A 375 -4.31 -39.91 -8.58
CA PRO A 375 -2.98 -39.78 -8.00
C PRO A 375 -2.95 -38.78 -6.84
N THR A 376 -2.58 -39.28 -5.66
CA THR A 376 -2.28 -38.50 -4.46
C THR A 376 -0.82 -38.06 -4.45
N ASN A 377 -0.51 -36.96 -3.75
CA ASN A 377 0.85 -36.45 -3.69
C ASN A 377 1.79 -37.48 -3.01
N ARG A 378 2.82 -37.95 -3.74
CA ARG A 378 3.68 -39.10 -3.37
C ARG A 378 4.58 -38.87 -2.14
N ARG A 379 4.59 -37.65 -1.59
CA ARG A 379 5.46 -37.27 -0.47
C ARG A 379 4.93 -37.66 0.92
N LEU A 380 3.69 -38.13 1.02
CA LEU A 380 3.14 -38.65 2.28
C LEU A 380 3.25 -40.18 2.35
N LYS A 381 3.48 -40.68 3.58
CA LYS A 381 3.48 -42.11 3.94
C LYS A 381 2.25 -42.83 3.34
N PRO A 382 2.33 -44.13 3.02
CA PRO A 382 1.20 -44.86 2.47
C PRO A 382 -0.01 -44.77 3.40
N LEU A 383 -1.03 -44.03 2.96
CA LEU A 383 -2.27 -43.81 3.71
C LEU A 383 -3.13 -45.09 3.69
N GLY A 384 -3.70 -45.43 4.84
CA GLY A 384 -4.67 -46.52 4.97
C GLY A 384 -5.97 -46.24 4.22
N CYS A 385 -6.78 -47.29 3.99
CA CYS A 385 -8.02 -47.24 3.20
C CYS A 385 -8.96 -46.10 3.65
N TRP A 386 -9.38 -46.11 4.91
CA TRP A 386 -10.21 -45.05 5.49
C TRP A 386 -9.55 -43.67 5.49
N SER A 387 -8.24 -43.61 5.69
CA SER A 387 -7.49 -42.35 5.67
C SER A 387 -7.49 -41.69 4.29
N ARG A 388 -7.49 -42.47 3.20
CA ARG A 388 -7.58 -41.92 1.83
C ARG A 388 -8.94 -41.31 1.54
N LEU A 389 -10.01 -41.95 1.99
CA LEU A 389 -11.36 -41.42 1.82
C LEU A 389 -11.55 -40.15 2.65
N VAL A 390 -11.14 -40.14 3.92
CA VAL A 390 -11.16 -38.93 4.76
C VAL A 390 -10.32 -37.82 4.14
N SER A 391 -9.13 -38.14 3.62
CA SER A 391 -8.27 -37.20 2.90
C SER A 391 -8.97 -36.57 1.70
N LEU A 392 -9.66 -37.35 0.86
CA LEU A 392 -10.41 -36.81 -0.28
C LEU A 392 -11.48 -35.80 0.16
N TYR A 393 -12.35 -36.18 1.09
CA TYR A 393 -13.44 -35.32 1.54
C TYR A 393 -12.95 -34.16 2.44
N SER A 394 -11.71 -34.22 2.95
CA SER A 394 -11.08 -33.11 3.67
C SER A 394 -10.53 -32.02 2.74
N SER A 395 -10.28 -32.33 1.46
CA SER A 395 -9.74 -31.38 0.49
C SER A 395 -10.72 -30.22 0.22
N PRO A 396 -10.27 -28.94 0.25
CA PRO A 396 -11.10 -27.77 -0.04
C PRO A 396 -11.80 -27.85 -1.41
N GLN A 397 -11.10 -28.38 -2.42
CA GLN A 397 -11.66 -28.56 -3.76
C GLN A 397 -12.90 -29.48 -3.78
N VAL A 398 -12.86 -30.59 -3.03
CA VAL A 398 -13.97 -31.55 -2.97
C VAL A 398 -15.14 -30.98 -2.16
N LYS A 399 -14.84 -30.28 -1.05
CA LYS A 399 -15.87 -29.55 -0.28
C LYS A 399 -16.61 -28.53 -1.14
N PHE A 400 -15.89 -27.81 -1.99
CA PHE A 400 -16.45 -26.83 -2.91
C PHE A 400 -17.42 -27.47 -3.92
N TYR A 401 -17.01 -28.56 -4.58
CA TYR A 401 -17.91 -29.25 -5.52
C TYR A 401 -19.13 -29.86 -4.84
N TRP A 402 -19.00 -30.42 -3.64
CA TRP A 402 -20.17 -30.88 -2.88
C TRP A 402 -21.10 -29.73 -2.58
N ASN A 403 -20.57 -28.60 -2.11
CA ASN A 403 -21.37 -27.42 -1.83
C ASN A 403 -22.16 -26.96 -3.07
N ILE A 404 -21.53 -26.92 -4.25
CA ILE A 404 -22.21 -26.62 -5.52
C ILE A 404 -23.37 -27.58 -5.79
N VAL A 405 -23.10 -28.89 -5.76
CA VAL A 405 -24.09 -29.92 -6.10
C VAL A 405 -25.30 -29.83 -5.16
N PHE A 406 -25.06 -29.70 -3.85
CA PHE A 406 -26.13 -29.54 -2.86
C PHE A 406 -26.87 -28.22 -3.01
N TYR A 407 -26.19 -27.14 -3.39
CA TYR A 407 -26.82 -25.84 -3.61
C TYR A 407 -27.75 -25.84 -4.85
N PHE A 408 -27.33 -26.47 -5.95
CA PHE A 408 -28.20 -26.67 -7.11
C PHE A 408 -29.42 -27.55 -6.78
N ALA A 409 -29.23 -28.62 -6.03
CA ALA A 409 -30.33 -29.46 -5.56
C ALA A 409 -31.30 -28.68 -4.66
N PHE A 410 -30.77 -27.82 -3.79
CA PHE A 410 -31.57 -26.93 -2.95
C PHE A 410 -32.40 -25.94 -3.79
N LEU A 411 -31.81 -25.27 -4.79
CA LEU A 411 -32.55 -24.36 -5.67
C LEU A 411 -33.63 -25.08 -6.48
N LEU A 412 -33.32 -26.29 -6.98
CA LEU A 412 -34.30 -27.12 -7.68
C LEU A 412 -35.48 -27.47 -6.75
N LEU A 413 -35.18 -27.91 -5.51
CA LEU A 413 -36.21 -28.19 -4.51
C LEU A 413 -37.04 -26.94 -4.19
N PHE A 414 -36.40 -25.78 -4.00
CA PHE A 414 -37.07 -24.51 -3.74
C PHE A 414 -38.03 -24.14 -4.89
N ALA A 415 -37.57 -24.27 -6.14
CA ALA A 415 -38.37 -23.99 -7.32
C ALA A 415 -39.57 -24.94 -7.46
N VAL A 416 -39.37 -26.24 -7.25
CA VAL A 416 -40.45 -27.24 -7.27
C VAL A 416 -41.49 -26.92 -6.20
N VAL A 417 -41.06 -26.70 -4.95
CA VAL A 417 -41.97 -26.40 -3.83
C VAL A 417 -42.80 -25.13 -4.08
N LEU A 418 -42.19 -24.05 -4.62
CA LEU A 418 -42.90 -22.81 -4.93
C LEU A 418 -43.91 -22.95 -6.09
N THR A 419 -43.59 -23.78 -7.08
CA THR A 419 -44.38 -23.88 -8.31
C THR A 419 -45.48 -24.94 -8.23
N THR A 420 -45.22 -26.10 -7.62
CA THR A 420 -46.15 -27.24 -7.61
C THR A 420 -46.80 -27.49 -6.24
N ASP A 421 -46.07 -27.34 -5.14
CA ASP A 421 -46.46 -27.94 -3.85
C ASP A 421 -46.93 -26.91 -2.79
N PHE A 422 -47.20 -25.66 -3.18
CA PHE A 422 -47.60 -24.60 -2.26
C PHE A 422 -49.07 -24.73 -1.80
N GLN A 423 -49.33 -25.68 -0.92
CA GLN A 423 -50.65 -26.01 -0.36
C GLN A 423 -50.87 -25.34 1.00
N ALA A 424 -52.12 -25.25 1.49
CA ALA A 424 -52.40 -24.65 2.80
C ALA A 424 -51.68 -25.38 3.96
N THR A 425 -51.55 -26.71 3.87
CA THR A 425 -50.78 -27.55 4.79
C THR A 425 -49.37 -27.80 4.26
N PRO A 426 -48.33 -27.74 5.11
CA PRO A 426 -46.95 -27.94 4.67
C PRO A 426 -46.74 -29.37 4.18
N SER A 427 -46.25 -29.51 2.94
CA SER A 427 -45.87 -30.80 2.37
C SER A 427 -44.52 -31.26 2.95
N ALA A 428 -44.18 -32.55 2.81
CA ALA A 428 -42.88 -33.06 3.24
C ALA A 428 -41.70 -32.37 2.53
N GLY A 429 -41.89 -31.97 1.26
CA GLY A 429 -40.91 -31.20 0.50
C GLY A 429 -40.73 -29.78 1.04
N GLU A 430 -41.82 -29.11 1.42
CA GLU A 430 -41.80 -27.80 2.06
C GLU A 430 -41.11 -27.84 3.43
N LEU A 431 -41.35 -28.90 4.22
CA LEU A 431 -40.66 -29.10 5.50
C LEU A 431 -39.16 -29.33 5.32
N LEU A 432 -38.76 -30.14 4.33
CA LEU A 432 -37.35 -30.35 3.99
C LEU A 432 -36.69 -29.03 3.59
N LEU A 433 -37.38 -28.21 2.80
CA LEU A 433 -36.89 -26.89 2.39
C LEU A 433 -36.63 -25.97 3.60
N TYR A 434 -37.53 -25.94 4.58
CA TYR A 434 -37.33 -25.16 5.80
C TYR A 434 -36.16 -25.65 6.65
N ILE A 435 -35.96 -26.96 6.75
CA ILE A 435 -34.78 -27.53 7.44
C ILE A 435 -33.50 -27.10 6.70
N CYS A 436 -33.49 -27.14 5.37
CA CYS A 436 -32.36 -26.69 4.56
C CYS A 436 -32.07 -25.19 4.74
N LEU A 437 -33.10 -24.34 4.71
CA LEU A 437 -32.95 -22.90 4.94
C LEU A 437 -32.44 -22.60 6.35
N PHE A 438 -32.99 -23.27 7.35
CA PHE A 438 -32.51 -23.16 8.73
C PHE A 438 -31.04 -23.59 8.88
N SER A 439 -30.61 -24.64 8.17
CA SER A 439 -29.21 -25.07 8.15
C SER A 439 -28.27 -24.00 7.58
N LEU A 440 -28.68 -23.30 6.53
CA LEU A 440 -27.93 -22.20 5.92
C LEU A 440 -27.84 -21.00 6.87
N VAL A 441 -28.96 -20.63 7.52
CA VAL A 441 -28.99 -19.57 8.53
C VAL A 441 -27.99 -19.86 9.66
N CYS A 442 -27.95 -21.10 10.15
CA CYS A 442 -27.01 -21.51 11.19
C CYS A 442 -25.53 -21.37 10.76
N GLU A 443 -25.22 -21.63 9.49
CA GLU A 443 -23.88 -21.47 8.96
C GLU A 443 -23.49 -19.98 8.85
N GLU A 444 -24.40 -19.12 8.38
CA GLU A 444 -24.15 -17.67 8.33
C GLU A 444 -23.99 -17.07 9.74
N VAL A 445 -24.82 -17.50 10.71
CA VAL A 445 -24.69 -17.06 12.11
C VAL A 445 -23.34 -17.44 12.70
N ARG A 446 -22.81 -18.62 12.37
CA ARG A 446 -21.45 -19.02 12.77
C ARG A 446 -20.41 -18.07 12.17
N GLN A 447 -20.52 -17.77 10.88
CA GLN A 447 -19.58 -16.90 10.17
C GLN A 447 -19.60 -15.46 10.70
N VAL A 448 -20.79 -14.92 11.03
CA VAL A 448 -20.95 -13.61 11.67
C VAL A 448 -20.28 -13.58 13.05
N ARG A 449 -20.44 -14.62 13.87
CA ARG A 449 -19.81 -14.71 15.21
C ARG A 449 -18.28 -14.70 15.16
N ASP A 450 -17.70 -15.29 14.12
CA ASP A 450 -16.25 -15.38 13.96
C ASP A 450 -15.62 -14.06 13.42
N GLY A 451 -16.41 -13.08 12.96
CA GLY A 451 -15.87 -11.79 12.48
C GLY A 451 -16.86 -10.74 11.92
N THR A 452 -17.62 -10.07 12.80
CA THR A 452 -18.68 -9.10 12.45
C THR A 452 -18.27 -7.93 11.55
N ARG A 453 -17.14 -7.24 11.81
CA ARG A 453 -16.74 -6.04 11.05
C ARG A 453 -16.27 -6.32 9.62
N MET A 454 -15.63 -7.46 9.39
CA MET A 454 -15.17 -7.85 8.04
C MET A 454 -16.34 -8.39 7.21
N TYR A 455 -17.28 -9.11 7.86
CA TYR A 455 -18.43 -9.70 7.20
C TYR A 455 -19.33 -8.66 6.51
N ILE A 456 -19.64 -7.55 7.19
CA ILE A 456 -20.56 -6.51 6.68
C ILE A 456 -20.01 -5.75 5.45
N LYS A 457 -18.69 -5.79 5.20
CA LYS A 457 -18.09 -5.08 4.06
C LYS A 457 -18.26 -5.79 2.72
N ASP A 458 -18.58 -7.10 2.72
CA ASP A 458 -18.79 -7.83 1.47
C ASP A 458 -20.24 -7.71 0.99
N LEU A 459 -20.41 -7.38 -0.29
CA LEU A 459 -21.70 -7.28 -0.95
C LEU A 459 -22.46 -8.62 -0.95
N TRP A 460 -21.74 -9.74 -1.06
CA TRP A 460 -22.37 -11.06 -1.06
C TRP A 460 -22.95 -11.42 0.31
N ASN A 461 -22.22 -11.09 1.38
CA ASN A 461 -22.69 -11.29 2.75
C ASN A 461 -23.92 -10.42 3.07
N ILE A 462 -24.00 -9.20 2.52
CA ILE A 462 -25.19 -8.34 2.65
C ILE A 462 -26.40 -9.00 1.96
N LEU A 463 -26.19 -9.59 0.78
CA LEU A 463 -27.24 -10.31 0.04
C LEU A 463 -27.72 -11.55 0.83
N ASP A 464 -26.80 -12.26 1.50
CA ASP A 464 -27.15 -13.38 2.38
C ASP A 464 -27.97 -12.91 3.59
N VAL A 465 -27.60 -11.82 4.25
CA VAL A 465 -28.41 -11.23 5.35
C VAL A 465 -29.79 -10.82 4.86
N LEU A 466 -29.89 -10.21 3.67
CA LEU A 466 -31.17 -9.84 3.07
C LEU A 466 -32.04 -11.07 2.81
N SER A 467 -31.48 -12.16 2.27
CA SER A 467 -32.21 -13.42 2.05
C SER A 467 -32.75 -14.01 3.35
N ILE A 468 -31.95 -13.98 4.43
CA ILE A 468 -32.40 -14.47 5.74
C ILE A 468 -33.57 -13.64 6.28
N LEU A 469 -33.52 -12.32 6.12
CA LEU A 469 -34.61 -11.43 6.55
C LEU A 469 -35.89 -11.68 5.74
N LEU A 470 -35.78 -11.76 4.42
CA LEU A 470 -36.91 -12.05 3.53
C LEU A 470 -37.52 -13.43 3.82
N PHE A 471 -36.68 -14.44 4.07
CA PHE A 471 -37.12 -15.78 4.46
C PHE A 471 -37.93 -15.78 5.76
N VAL A 472 -37.43 -15.12 6.83
CA VAL A 472 -38.13 -15.07 8.12
C VAL A 472 -39.49 -14.37 8.00
N ILE A 473 -39.56 -13.26 7.26
CA ILE A 473 -40.81 -12.53 7.03
C ILE A 473 -41.77 -13.37 6.16
N GLY A 474 -41.26 -13.97 5.08
CA GLY A 474 -42.02 -14.86 4.20
C GLY A 474 -42.58 -16.06 4.94
N PHE A 475 -41.80 -16.67 5.83
CA PHE A 475 -42.22 -17.78 6.68
C PHE A 475 -43.28 -17.35 7.70
N ALA A 476 -43.14 -16.19 8.34
CA ALA A 476 -44.15 -15.65 9.25
C ALA A 476 -45.49 -15.39 8.54
N PHE A 477 -45.45 -14.81 7.33
CA PHE A 477 -46.64 -14.56 6.53
C PHE A 477 -47.28 -15.84 6.01
N ARG A 478 -46.47 -16.87 5.73
CA ARG A 478 -46.95 -18.21 5.37
C ARG A 478 -47.74 -18.89 6.49
N LEU A 479 -47.38 -18.64 7.76
CA LEU A 479 -48.12 -19.13 8.92
C LEU A 479 -49.44 -18.37 9.17
N THR A 480 -49.62 -17.20 8.55
CA THR A 480 -50.80 -16.35 8.70
C THR A 480 -51.76 -16.59 7.54
N SER A 481 -53.00 -17.02 7.82
CA SER A 481 -54.00 -17.34 6.80
C SER A 481 -54.36 -16.14 5.90
N GLU A 482 -54.44 -14.94 6.47
CA GLU A 482 -54.78 -13.70 5.75
C GLU A 482 -53.68 -13.24 4.79
N LEU A 483 -52.41 -13.54 5.10
CA LEU A 483 -51.24 -13.05 4.36
C LEU A 483 -50.61 -14.15 3.49
N PHE A 484 -51.30 -15.27 3.26
CA PHE A 484 -50.75 -16.43 2.54
C PHE A 484 -50.22 -16.08 1.14
N TYR A 485 -50.96 -15.26 0.38
CA TYR A 485 -50.53 -14.81 -0.95
C TYR A 485 -49.32 -13.87 -0.90
N ALA A 486 -49.30 -12.95 0.07
CA ALA A 486 -48.16 -12.06 0.30
C ALA A 486 -46.91 -12.84 0.72
N GLY A 487 -47.06 -13.88 1.56
CA GLY A 487 -45.99 -14.80 1.92
C GLY A 487 -45.41 -15.54 0.72
N LYS A 488 -46.25 -16.01 -0.21
CA LYS A 488 -45.78 -16.61 -1.47
C LYS A 488 -44.95 -15.62 -2.30
N ILE A 489 -45.41 -14.38 -2.45
CA ILE A 489 -44.67 -13.35 -3.19
C ILE A 489 -43.29 -13.11 -2.56
N LEU A 490 -43.23 -12.97 -1.23
CA LEU A 490 -41.97 -12.76 -0.52
C LEU A 490 -41.00 -13.93 -0.70
N LEU A 491 -41.48 -15.17 -0.63
CA LEU A 491 -40.65 -16.36 -0.87
C LEU A 491 -40.19 -16.46 -2.35
N CYS A 492 -40.99 -15.97 -3.30
CA CYS A 492 -40.56 -15.84 -4.71
C CYS A 492 -39.45 -14.80 -4.89
N ILE A 493 -39.54 -13.66 -4.21
CA ILE A 493 -38.47 -12.64 -4.22
C ILE A 493 -37.21 -13.21 -3.57
N ASP A 494 -37.37 -13.92 -2.45
CA ASP A 494 -36.26 -14.58 -1.75
C ASP A 494 -35.57 -15.64 -2.62
N PHE A 495 -36.33 -16.43 -3.39
CA PHE A 495 -35.78 -17.34 -4.40
C PHE A 495 -34.87 -16.64 -5.42
N VAL A 496 -35.28 -15.46 -5.91
CA VAL A 496 -34.44 -14.66 -6.83
C VAL A 496 -33.14 -14.27 -6.15
N VAL A 497 -33.18 -13.86 -4.89
CA VAL A 497 -31.97 -13.53 -4.11
C VAL A 497 -31.05 -14.76 -3.98
N PHE A 498 -31.59 -15.94 -3.64
CA PHE A 498 -30.80 -17.18 -3.63
C PHE A 498 -30.27 -17.57 -5.02
N CYS A 499 -30.98 -17.27 -6.10
CA CYS A 499 -30.45 -17.47 -7.45
C CYS A 499 -29.28 -16.52 -7.74
N LEU A 500 -29.35 -15.25 -7.32
CA LEU A 500 -28.25 -14.30 -7.49
C LEU A 500 -26.98 -14.77 -6.74
N ARG A 501 -27.12 -15.48 -5.63
CA ARG A 501 -26.00 -16.09 -4.90
C ARG A 501 -25.24 -17.15 -5.72
N LEU A 502 -25.84 -17.77 -6.75
CA LEU A 502 -25.08 -18.63 -7.69
C LEU A 502 -23.95 -17.86 -8.37
N MET A 503 -24.15 -16.58 -8.67
CA MET A 503 -23.10 -15.76 -9.28
C MET A 503 -21.89 -15.67 -8.34
N ALA A 504 -22.09 -15.56 -7.03
CA ALA A 504 -21.01 -15.56 -6.05
C ALA A 504 -20.20 -16.87 -6.11
N ILE A 505 -20.86 -18.02 -6.22
CA ILE A 505 -20.20 -19.34 -6.31
C ILE A 505 -19.38 -19.45 -7.61
N PHE A 506 -19.91 -18.95 -8.73
CA PHE A 506 -19.23 -18.97 -10.02
C PHE A 506 -18.04 -18.01 -10.12
N THR A 507 -17.86 -17.09 -9.16
CA THR A 507 -16.69 -16.20 -9.12
C THR A 507 -15.36 -16.95 -9.04
N ILE A 508 -15.34 -18.19 -8.51
CA ILE A 508 -14.13 -19.00 -8.44
C ILE A 508 -13.61 -19.41 -9.82
N SER A 509 -14.48 -19.48 -10.82
CA SER A 509 -14.10 -20.03 -12.12
C SER A 509 -13.11 -19.09 -12.79
N ARG A 510 -12.05 -19.64 -13.39
CA ARG A 510 -11.07 -18.84 -14.13
C ARG A 510 -11.67 -18.11 -15.33
N THR A 511 -12.75 -18.65 -15.92
CA THR A 511 -13.37 -18.08 -17.13
C THR A 511 -14.54 -17.14 -16.83
N LEU A 512 -15.30 -17.41 -15.76
CA LEU A 512 -16.47 -16.62 -15.37
C LEU A 512 -16.16 -15.60 -14.28
N GLY A 513 -15.17 -15.86 -13.42
CA GLY A 513 -14.79 -15.00 -12.31
C GLY A 513 -14.44 -13.57 -12.72
N PRO A 514 -13.47 -13.36 -13.63
CA PRO A 514 -13.15 -12.04 -14.14
C PRO A 514 -14.38 -11.32 -14.71
N LYS A 515 -15.24 -12.02 -15.47
CA LYS A 515 -16.47 -11.46 -16.05
C LYS A 515 -17.46 -10.99 -14.97
N ILE A 516 -17.66 -11.77 -13.91
CA ILE A 516 -18.56 -11.39 -12.81
C ILE A 516 -17.99 -10.20 -12.02
N ILE A 517 -16.66 -10.12 -11.86
CA ILE A 517 -16.00 -8.97 -11.24
C ILE A 517 -16.19 -7.71 -12.10
N ILE A 518 -16.10 -7.84 -13.44
CA ILE A 518 -16.41 -6.74 -14.37
C ILE A 518 -17.83 -6.25 -14.13
N VAL A 519 -18.83 -7.14 -14.17
CA VAL A 519 -20.23 -6.78 -13.96
C VAL A 519 -20.43 -6.11 -12.59
N LYS A 520 -19.86 -6.67 -11.51
CA LYS A 520 -19.96 -6.10 -10.15
C LYS A 520 -19.40 -4.66 -10.10
N LYS A 521 -18.25 -4.42 -10.74
CA LYS A 521 -17.64 -3.09 -10.78
C LYS A 521 -18.37 -2.13 -11.72
N MET A 522 -18.87 -2.61 -12.86
CA MET A 522 -19.67 -1.82 -13.80
C MET A 522 -20.97 -1.36 -13.15
N VAL A 523 -21.67 -2.22 -12.39
CA VAL A 523 -22.89 -1.84 -11.66
C VAL A 523 -22.60 -0.79 -10.59
N ARG A 524 -21.47 -0.91 -9.88
CA ARG A 524 -21.04 0.12 -8.91
C ARG A 524 -20.70 1.45 -9.60
N GLY A 525 -19.99 1.39 -10.72
CA GLY A 525 -19.71 2.57 -11.54
C GLY A 525 -21.00 3.22 -12.05
N LEU A 526 -21.94 2.42 -12.55
CA LEU A 526 -23.25 2.88 -12.98
C LEU A 526 -23.96 3.64 -11.85
N TYR A 527 -23.95 3.12 -10.61
CA TYR A 527 -24.53 3.81 -9.45
C TYR A 527 -23.91 5.19 -9.22
N THR A 528 -22.58 5.32 -9.31
CA THR A 528 -21.90 6.63 -9.23
C THR A 528 -22.30 7.56 -10.37
N ASN A 529 -22.60 7.01 -11.54
CA ASN A 529 -22.96 7.76 -12.75
C ASN A 529 -24.47 7.93 -12.94
N VAL A 530 -25.30 7.48 -11.99
CA VAL A 530 -26.77 7.64 -12.02
C VAL A 530 -27.20 9.10 -12.24
N PRO A 531 -26.55 10.13 -11.67
CA PRO A 531 -26.92 11.52 -11.97
C PRO A 531 -26.83 11.85 -13.46
N TYR A 532 -25.77 11.39 -14.14
CA TYR A 532 -25.61 11.56 -15.59
C TYR A 532 -26.65 10.75 -16.36
N LEU A 533 -26.97 9.53 -15.92
CA LEU A 533 -28.01 8.70 -16.55
C LEU A 533 -29.42 9.30 -16.36
N ILE A 534 -29.70 9.97 -15.25
CA ILE A 534 -30.99 10.65 -15.05
C ILE A 534 -31.11 11.90 -15.94
N ILE A 535 -30.01 12.64 -16.12
CA ILE A 535 -29.97 13.86 -16.94
C ILE A 535 -30.03 13.54 -18.43
N PHE A 536 -29.25 12.55 -18.88
CA PHE A 536 -29.09 12.23 -20.31
C PHE A 536 -29.80 10.95 -20.76
N GLY A 537 -30.25 10.10 -19.84
CA GLY A 537 -30.87 8.80 -20.14
C GLY A 537 -32.39 8.79 -20.13
N ASN A 538 -33.06 9.91 -19.81
CA ASN A 538 -34.49 10.07 -20.03
C ASN A 538 -34.75 10.26 -21.54
N PHE A 539 -34.66 9.17 -22.29
CA PHE A 539 -34.95 9.13 -23.71
C PHE A 539 -36.45 9.45 -23.91
N PRO A 540 -36.82 10.49 -24.67
CA PRO A 540 -38.21 10.68 -25.05
C PRO A 540 -38.63 9.53 -25.97
N THR A 541 -39.54 8.68 -25.52
CA THR A 541 -40.07 7.52 -26.27
C THR A 541 -40.92 7.92 -27.50
N ASP A 542 -41.05 9.21 -27.77
CA ASP A 542 -41.96 9.82 -28.74
C ASP A 542 -41.20 10.57 -29.86
N ILE A 543 -40.16 9.97 -30.45
CA ILE A 543 -39.46 10.54 -31.62
C ILE A 543 -40.40 10.65 -32.84
N ASP A 544 -41.45 9.82 -32.90
CA ASP A 544 -42.45 9.87 -33.98
C ASP A 544 -43.41 11.06 -33.90
N LYS A 545 -43.38 11.86 -32.81
CA LYS A 545 -44.25 13.03 -32.60
C LYS A 545 -43.58 14.37 -32.91
N ILE A 546 -42.45 14.37 -33.63
CA ILE A 546 -41.74 15.60 -34.00
C ILE A 546 -42.58 16.48 -34.94
N GLN A 547 -43.45 15.86 -35.75
CA GLN A 547 -44.41 16.57 -36.59
C GLN A 547 -45.63 16.95 -35.74
N PHE A 548 -45.92 18.25 -35.64
CA PHE A 548 -47.03 18.74 -34.82
C PHE A 548 -48.39 18.32 -35.41
N ASP A 549 -49.19 17.60 -34.62
CA ASP A 549 -50.61 17.33 -34.89
C ASP A 549 -51.48 17.89 -33.77
N ILE A 550 -52.39 18.81 -34.12
CA ILE A 550 -53.30 19.47 -33.19
C ILE A 550 -54.24 18.49 -32.47
N ASN A 551 -54.52 17.32 -33.06
CA ASN A 551 -55.40 16.31 -32.45
C ASN A 551 -54.75 15.57 -31.28
N SER A 552 -53.42 15.65 -31.15
CA SER A 552 -52.63 14.96 -30.13
C SER A 552 -52.53 15.72 -28.80
N CYS A 553 -52.99 16.98 -28.75
CA CYS A 553 -52.86 17.86 -27.59
C CYS A 553 -54.16 18.57 -27.23
N SER A 554 -54.27 19.03 -25.98
CA SER A 554 -55.40 19.85 -25.49
C SER A 554 -54.94 21.28 -25.22
N THR A 555 -55.62 22.28 -25.78
CA THR A 555 -55.28 23.70 -25.60
C THR A 555 -55.48 24.18 -24.16
N ASN A 556 -56.52 23.68 -23.50
CA ASN A 556 -56.86 24.03 -22.11
C ASN A 556 -56.35 23.02 -21.08
N GLY A 557 -55.77 21.89 -21.51
CA GLY A 557 -55.27 20.84 -20.60
C GLY A 557 -56.38 20.13 -19.81
N THR A 558 -57.60 20.13 -20.33
CA THR A 558 -58.80 19.61 -19.64
C THR A 558 -59.01 18.10 -19.83
N ASP A 559 -58.26 17.47 -20.73
CA ASP A 559 -58.35 16.05 -21.04
C ASP A 559 -57.24 15.27 -20.30
N PRO A 560 -57.55 14.36 -19.37
CA PRO A 560 -56.54 13.63 -18.60
C PRO A 560 -55.72 12.63 -19.43
N LEU A 561 -56.12 12.36 -20.68
CA LEU A 561 -55.36 11.48 -21.59
C LEU A 561 -54.41 12.24 -22.53
N LYS A 562 -54.50 13.57 -22.66
CA LYS A 562 -53.71 14.35 -23.63
C LYS A 562 -52.86 15.43 -22.96
N PRO A 563 -51.59 15.60 -23.39
CA PRO A 563 -50.75 16.69 -22.90
C PRO A 563 -51.26 18.06 -23.38
N LYS A 564 -50.80 19.12 -22.71
CA LYS A 564 -51.12 20.50 -23.09
C LYS A 564 -50.40 20.88 -24.38
N CYS A 565 -51.09 21.56 -25.29
CA CYS A 565 -50.48 22.03 -26.54
C CYS A 565 -49.36 23.07 -26.29
N PRO A 566 -48.31 23.10 -27.14
CA PRO A 566 -47.34 24.21 -27.17
C PRO A 566 -48.02 25.53 -27.56
N VAL A 567 -47.35 26.65 -27.34
CA VAL A 567 -47.86 27.97 -27.73
C VAL A 567 -47.96 28.04 -29.26
N LEU A 568 -49.14 28.37 -29.78
CA LEU A 568 -49.44 28.44 -31.21
C LEU A 568 -49.51 29.89 -31.68
N ASN A 569 -49.12 30.13 -32.93
CA ASN A 569 -49.36 31.39 -33.65
C ASN A 569 -50.83 31.48 -34.12
N GLU A 570 -51.22 32.62 -34.68
CA GLU A 570 -52.57 32.84 -35.25
C GLU A 570 -52.93 31.81 -36.33
N ASP A 571 -51.92 31.28 -37.04
CA ASP A 571 -52.05 30.27 -38.10
C ASP A 571 -52.12 28.81 -37.59
N GLN A 572 -52.30 28.60 -36.28
CA GLN A 572 -52.36 27.26 -35.64
C GLN A 572 -51.08 26.41 -35.78
N THR A 573 -49.95 27.02 -36.15
CA THR A 573 -48.62 26.39 -36.13
C THR A 573 -47.89 26.69 -34.80
N PRO A 574 -46.97 25.83 -34.33
CA PRO A 574 -46.16 26.12 -33.15
C PRO A 574 -45.37 27.43 -33.34
N ALA A 575 -45.34 28.26 -32.29
CA ALA A 575 -44.57 29.50 -32.29
C ALA A 575 -43.05 29.27 -32.40
N PHE A 576 -42.59 28.10 -31.98
CA PHE A 576 -41.20 27.67 -32.11
C PHE A 576 -41.00 26.78 -33.35
N PRO A 577 -40.01 27.03 -34.22
CA PRO A 577 -39.82 26.25 -35.45
C PRO A 577 -39.45 24.77 -35.19
N GLU A 578 -40.11 23.86 -35.92
CA GLU A 578 -39.88 22.41 -35.81
C GLU A 578 -38.45 22.02 -36.25
N TRP A 579 -37.92 22.61 -37.33
CA TRP A 579 -36.57 22.32 -37.82
C TRP A 579 -35.48 22.65 -36.79
N LEU A 580 -35.71 23.68 -35.97
CA LEU A 580 -34.78 24.07 -34.90
C LEU A 580 -34.87 23.08 -33.73
N THR A 581 -36.07 22.57 -33.43
CA THR A 581 -36.28 21.50 -32.45
C THR A 581 -35.57 20.21 -32.88
N ILE A 582 -35.63 19.86 -34.17
CA ILE A 582 -34.92 18.70 -34.74
C ILE A 582 -33.41 18.87 -34.57
N ILE A 583 -32.84 20.03 -34.91
CA ILE A 583 -31.40 20.28 -34.75
C ILE A 583 -30.99 20.18 -33.28
N MET A 584 -31.73 20.80 -32.37
CA MET A 584 -31.45 20.75 -30.93
C MET A 584 -31.53 19.32 -30.38
N LEU A 585 -32.50 18.53 -30.84
CA LEU A 585 -32.65 17.13 -30.48
C LEU A 585 -31.51 16.27 -31.03
N CYS A 586 -31.07 16.50 -32.27
CA CYS A 586 -29.92 15.82 -32.87
C CYS A 586 -28.61 16.13 -32.12
N VAL A 587 -28.39 17.40 -31.75
CA VAL A 587 -27.23 17.81 -30.93
C VAL A 587 -27.29 17.15 -29.56
N TYR A 588 -28.46 17.19 -28.90
CA TYR A 588 -28.66 16.53 -27.61
C TYR A 588 -28.37 15.02 -27.68
N PHE A 589 -28.89 14.30 -28.68
CA PHE A 589 -28.62 12.87 -28.82
C PHE A 589 -27.16 12.57 -29.11
N LEU A 590 -26.52 13.35 -29.99
CA LEU A 590 -25.10 13.18 -30.28
C LEU A 590 -24.27 13.36 -29.01
N ASP A 591 -24.51 14.44 -28.27
CA ASP A 591 -23.77 14.73 -27.03
C ASP A 591 -24.09 13.70 -25.93
N ALA A 592 -25.36 13.35 -25.72
CA ALA A 592 -25.80 12.39 -24.72
C ALA A 592 -25.24 10.99 -24.98
N ASP A 593 -25.36 10.48 -26.22
CA ASP A 593 -24.90 9.15 -26.59
C ASP A 593 -23.37 9.09 -26.57
N VAL A 594 -22.67 10.12 -27.07
CA VAL A 594 -21.20 10.17 -27.03
C VAL A 594 -20.71 10.21 -25.59
N VAL A 595 -21.27 11.06 -24.73
CA VAL A 595 -20.85 11.18 -23.33
C VAL A 595 -21.15 9.89 -22.56
N LEU A 596 -22.37 9.36 -22.67
CA LEU A 596 -22.80 8.18 -21.93
C LEU A 596 -22.00 6.93 -22.36
N PHE A 597 -21.84 6.73 -23.67
CA PHE A 597 -21.07 5.61 -24.19
C PHE A 597 -19.58 5.73 -23.86
N SER A 598 -18.99 6.93 -24.01
CA SER A 598 -17.57 7.15 -23.67
C SER A 598 -17.31 6.89 -22.18
N LEU A 599 -18.23 7.31 -21.31
CA LEU A 599 -18.12 7.11 -19.88
C LEU A 599 -18.22 5.62 -19.53
N LEU A 600 -19.22 4.91 -20.07
CA LEU A 600 -19.35 3.47 -19.88
C LEU A 600 -18.14 2.70 -20.43
N TYR A 601 -17.65 3.06 -21.62
CA TYR A 601 -16.48 2.45 -22.24
C TYR A 601 -15.22 2.65 -21.39
N PHE A 602 -14.97 3.88 -20.90
CA PHE A 602 -13.84 4.15 -20.03
C PHE A 602 -13.89 3.32 -18.74
N THR A 603 -15.07 3.26 -18.09
CA THR A 603 -15.22 2.43 -16.88
C THR A 603 -15.00 0.94 -17.18
N PHE A 604 -15.42 0.46 -18.35
CA PHE A 604 -15.18 -0.91 -18.79
C PHE A 604 -13.69 -1.20 -19.00
N GLN A 605 -12.97 -0.32 -19.70
CA GLN A 605 -11.55 -0.48 -20.01
C GLN A 605 -10.69 -0.55 -18.73
N VAL A 606 -10.85 0.42 -17.82
CA VAL A 606 -10.13 0.47 -16.54
C VAL A 606 -10.37 -0.78 -15.70
N VAL A 607 -11.60 -1.30 -15.74
CA VAL A 607 -11.96 -2.50 -15.02
C VAL A 607 -11.32 -3.73 -15.66
N GLN A 608 -11.40 -3.86 -16.99
CA GLN A 608 -10.88 -5.00 -17.75
C GLN A 608 -9.39 -5.24 -17.52
N ASP A 609 -8.57 -4.19 -17.60
CA ASP A 609 -7.10 -4.29 -17.52
C ASP A 609 -6.59 -4.86 -16.18
N ASN A 610 -7.36 -4.68 -15.10
CA ASN A 610 -6.98 -5.12 -13.75
C ASN A 610 -7.73 -6.37 -13.26
N THR A 611 -8.64 -6.92 -14.07
CA THR A 611 -9.54 -8.01 -13.63
C THR A 611 -8.81 -9.25 -13.16
N ASP A 612 -7.83 -9.73 -13.93
CA ASP A 612 -7.12 -10.97 -13.65
C ASP A 612 -6.37 -10.92 -12.31
N ILE A 613 -5.79 -9.76 -12.00
CA ILE A 613 -5.09 -9.51 -10.73
C ILE A 613 -6.09 -9.55 -9.56
N ILE A 614 -7.23 -8.87 -9.71
CA ILE A 614 -8.28 -8.84 -8.68
C ILE A 614 -8.89 -10.22 -8.47
N TRP A 615 -9.14 -10.97 -9.54
CA TRP A 615 -9.67 -12.32 -9.47
C TRP A 615 -8.70 -13.26 -8.73
N LYS A 616 -7.41 -13.20 -9.05
CA LYS A 616 -6.35 -13.97 -8.35
C LYS A 616 -6.26 -13.64 -6.87
N PHE A 617 -6.51 -12.38 -6.48
CA PHE A 617 -6.57 -11.96 -5.09
C PHE A 617 -7.82 -12.52 -4.38
N GLN A 618 -9.01 -12.36 -4.97
CA GLN A 618 -10.27 -12.87 -4.39
C GLN A 618 -10.28 -14.40 -4.24
N ARG A 619 -9.61 -15.11 -5.16
CA ARG A 619 -9.43 -16.56 -5.08
C ARG A 619 -8.83 -16.98 -3.74
N TYR A 620 -7.90 -16.21 -3.17
CA TYR A 620 -7.33 -16.52 -1.86
C TYR A 620 -8.38 -16.53 -0.76
N GLU A 621 -9.20 -15.49 -0.67
CA GLU A 621 -10.20 -15.33 0.39
C GLU A 621 -11.17 -16.51 0.39
N LEU A 622 -11.55 -16.96 -0.80
CA LEU A 622 -12.40 -18.12 -1.01
C LEU A 622 -11.70 -19.43 -0.59
N ILE A 623 -10.44 -19.63 -0.95
CA ILE A 623 -9.67 -20.81 -0.53
C ILE A 623 -9.62 -20.89 1.00
N LYS A 624 -9.34 -19.77 1.66
CA LYS A 624 -9.30 -19.68 3.13
C LYS A 624 -10.64 -20.03 3.76
N GLU A 625 -11.73 -19.56 3.17
CA GLU A 625 -13.08 -19.87 3.61
C GLU A 625 -13.38 -21.38 3.54
N TYR A 626 -13.21 -22.00 2.37
CA TYR A 626 -13.48 -23.44 2.18
C TYR A 626 -12.51 -24.37 2.92
N HIS A 627 -11.28 -23.90 3.18
CA HIS A 627 -10.36 -24.63 4.03
C HIS A 627 -10.87 -24.70 5.48
N SER A 628 -11.43 -23.61 6.00
CA SER A 628 -11.96 -23.54 7.37
C SER A 628 -13.33 -24.19 7.55
N ARG A 629 -14.11 -24.37 6.48
CA ARG A 629 -15.46 -24.98 6.54
C ARG A 629 -15.38 -26.46 6.92
N PRO A 630 -16.33 -26.97 7.73
CA PRO A 630 -16.46 -28.41 7.98
C PRO A 630 -16.74 -29.15 6.67
N ALA A 631 -16.40 -30.45 6.63
CA ALA A 631 -16.54 -31.26 5.41
C ALA A 631 -18.01 -31.60 5.06
N ALA A 632 -18.93 -31.43 6.00
CA ALA A 632 -20.35 -31.71 5.79
C ALA A 632 -21.03 -30.60 4.98
N PRO A 633 -21.81 -30.93 3.94
CA PRO A 633 -22.56 -29.95 3.16
C PRO A 633 -23.75 -29.41 3.97
N PRO A 634 -24.33 -28.26 3.56
CA PRO A 634 -25.37 -27.55 4.32
C PRO A 634 -26.52 -28.40 4.90
N PRO A 635 -27.15 -29.37 4.20
CA PRO A 635 -28.23 -30.17 4.82
C PRO A 635 -27.77 -31.03 6.00
N PHE A 636 -26.50 -31.43 6.05
CA PHE A 636 -25.94 -32.26 7.12
C PHE A 636 -25.05 -31.46 8.10
N ILE A 637 -24.89 -30.16 7.88
CA ILE A 637 -24.03 -29.30 8.69
C ILE A 637 -24.58 -29.12 10.10
N ILE A 638 -25.89 -29.24 10.29
CA ILE A 638 -26.56 -29.17 11.59
C ILE A 638 -25.98 -30.21 12.54
N LEU A 639 -25.70 -31.44 12.07
CA LEU A 639 -25.10 -32.50 12.88
C LEU A 639 -23.66 -32.16 13.28
N SER A 640 -22.89 -31.55 12.37
CA SER A 640 -21.53 -31.06 12.67
C SER A 640 -21.56 -29.93 13.70
N HIS A 641 -22.51 -29.00 13.60
CA HIS A 641 -22.66 -27.90 14.56
C HIS A 641 -23.13 -28.39 15.91
N LEU A 642 -24.10 -29.31 15.94
CA LEU A 642 -24.52 -29.99 17.17
C LEU A 642 -23.36 -30.72 17.82
N TYR A 643 -22.54 -31.45 17.05
CA TYR A 643 -21.32 -32.10 17.56
C TYR A 643 -20.30 -31.08 18.10
N LEU A 644 -20.02 -29.99 17.39
CA LEU A 644 -19.09 -28.95 17.84
C LEU A 644 -19.60 -28.21 19.09
N VAL A 645 -20.90 -28.01 19.22
CA VAL A 645 -21.55 -27.40 20.39
C VAL A 645 -21.56 -28.39 21.57
N LEU A 646 -21.87 -29.67 21.34
CA LEU A 646 -21.85 -30.73 22.37
C LEU A 646 -20.43 -31.04 22.87
N CYS A 647 -19.43 -31.02 22.00
CA CYS A 647 -18.02 -31.14 22.38
C CYS A 647 -17.48 -29.88 23.09
N ARG A 648 -18.15 -28.73 22.98
CA ARG A 648 -17.87 -27.53 23.78
C ARG A 648 -18.59 -27.61 25.13
N ARG A 649 -18.04 -28.33 26.10
CA ARG A 649 -18.38 -28.11 27.52
C ARG A 649 -17.83 -26.75 28.00
N PRO A 650 -18.49 -26.07 28.97
CA PRO A 650 -18.12 -24.74 29.42
C PRO A 650 -16.96 -24.84 30.42
N ILE A 651 -15.73 -24.77 29.93
CA ILE A 651 -14.56 -24.54 30.80
C ILE A 651 -13.91 -23.24 30.32
N GLY A 652 -14.05 -22.20 31.15
CA GLY A 652 -13.18 -21.02 31.17
C GLY A 652 -13.11 -20.21 29.88
N TYR A 653 -13.99 -19.21 29.79
CA TYR A 653 -14.01 -18.14 28.78
C TYR A 653 -12.71 -17.31 28.64
N PHE A 654 -11.62 -17.68 29.32
CA PHE A 654 -10.36 -16.95 29.32
C PHE A 654 -9.21 -17.68 28.59
N CYS A 655 -9.33 -19.00 28.32
CA CYS A 655 -8.25 -19.76 27.69
C CYS A 655 -8.44 -19.96 26.16
N LEU A 656 -9.70 -19.92 25.68
CA LEU A 656 -10.02 -20.18 24.27
C LEU A 656 -9.82 -18.98 23.35
N LEU A 657 -9.81 -17.75 23.87
CA LEU A 657 -9.54 -16.55 23.08
C LEU A 657 -8.07 -16.48 22.62
N ASN A 658 -7.14 -16.95 23.48
CA ASN A 658 -5.74 -17.14 23.08
C ASN A 658 -5.55 -18.33 22.14
N HIS A 659 -6.35 -19.39 22.26
CA HIS A 659 -6.26 -20.55 21.37
C HIS A 659 -6.91 -20.33 19.99
N LEU A 660 -7.93 -19.47 19.88
CA LEU A 660 -8.53 -19.06 18.60
C LEU A 660 -7.65 -18.04 17.85
N ARG A 661 -6.90 -17.19 18.56
CA ARG A 661 -5.80 -16.42 17.95
C ARG A 661 -4.72 -17.35 17.39
N HIS A 662 -4.41 -18.41 18.14
CA HIS A 662 -3.50 -19.45 17.67
C HIS A 662 -4.07 -20.28 16.51
N CYS A 663 -5.39 -20.44 16.37
CA CYS A 663 -6.02 -21.18 15.27
C CYS A 663 -5.86 -20.48 13.89
N LYS A 664 -5.85 -19.14 13.85
CA LYS A 664 -5.43 -18.37 12.66
C LYS A 664 -3.96 -18.59 12.31
N ASP A 665 -3.11 -18.80 13.32
CA ASP A 665 -1.70 -19.17 13.14
C ASP A 665 -1.54 -20.68 12.84
N THR A 666 -2.54 -21.50 13.17
CA THR A 666 -2.54 -22.97 12.99
C THR A 666 -2.70 -23.37 11.53
N MET A 667 -3.27 -22.54 10.65
CA MET A 667 -3.25 -22.82 9.20
C MET A 667 -1.81 -22.81 8.65
N LEU A 668 -0.96 -21.88 9.13
CA LEU A 668 0.42 -21.76 8.67
C LEU A 668 1.41 -22.57 9.53
N LEU A 669 1.07 -22.87 10.79
CA LEU A 669 1.77 -23.85 11.64
C LEU A 669 1.42 -25.31 11.28
N LEU A 670 0.23 -25.60 10.75
CA LEU A 670 -0.10 -26.89 10.14
C LEU A 670 0.59 -27.05 8.79
N LEU A 671 0.70 -25.98 7.99
CA LEU A 671 1.55 -25.99 6.81
C LEU A 671 3.04 -26.12 7.19
N SER A 672 3.51 -25.47 8.26
CA SER A 672 4.90 -25.63 8.73
C SER A 672 5.15 -26.99 9.38
N THR A 673 4.15 -27.66 9.97
CA THR A 673 4.28 -29.04 10.49
C THR A 673 4.10 -30.09 9.39
N GLN A 674 3.26 -29.87 8.38
CA GLN A 674 3.26 -30.67 7.14
C GLN A 674 4.60 -30.53 6.40
N PHE A 675 5.15 -29.31 6.28
CA PHE A 675 6.47 -29.08 5.68
C PHE A 675 7.67 -29.45 6.58
N SER A 676 7.53 -29.45 7.92
CA SER A 676 8.54 -29.94 8.88
C SER A 676 8.57 -31.47 8.94
N SER A 677 7.43 -32.12 8.74
CA SER A 677 7.39 -33.57 8.49
C SER A 677 7.97 -33.95 7.12
N MET A 678 8.07 -32.99 6.19
CA MET A 678 8.80 -33.11 4.91
C MET A 678 10.31 -32.81 5.03
N SER A 679 10.83 -32.40 6.19
CA SER A 679 12.27 -32.07 6.40
C SER A 679 12.98 -32.97 7.42
N ARG A 680 12.42 -34.15 7.73
CA ARG A 680 13.19 -35.26 8.30
C ARG A 680 13.37 -36.34 7.23
N CYS A 681 14.09 -35.98 6.18
CA CYS A 681 14.93 -36.82 5.32
C CYS A 681 15.93 -35.90 4.63
#